data_AF-A0A2T8F4H2-F1
#
_entry.id   AF-A0A2T8F4H2-F1
#
_cell.length_a   1.000
_cell.length_b   1.000
_cell.length_c   1.000
_cell.angle_alpha   90.00
_cell.angle_beta   90.00
_cell.angle_gamma   90.00
#
_symmetry.space_group_name_H-M   'P 1'
#
loop_
_entity.id
_entity.type
_entity.pdbx_description
1 polymer ?
#
loop_
_entity_poly.entity_id
_entity_poly.type
_entity_poly.pdbx_seq_one_letter_code
_entity_poly.pdbx_strand_id
1 'polypeptide(L)'
;MRSATNGRSSSCWHSFWPCSCSGPLESWERGVFEVSDSTSRAVVSRPSLRYGWIIPPILALALIGIGLTILGVADQRDIQLVAVYTLIVLGLNLSFGYGGELAFGQVAIFAAGAYSTAILHAHGHTDLLLAGVVALAVAAVVGLVSGIPGLRLSHWTLALTSLFLVLVVPAVLVIFEEYTGGQTGLSGVLFPSVLGRTLDSDDFFVFVIATCFVGIVCIRNLILSHHGEALTVLRESPLLAESLGLSAYRLRILAYVVGGLPAGVAGVLWAYLSGFLYPQTFLLSTAIAILAASVVGGARSIYGAAIGSALLIFGPLQASAAQEYSLLLYGAFLVVVGVAARAGLAGLGRTVVSRTLRRLPVAFTQPREALDEHHDLSGSHGERLVVEEVTKSFGGNRALQGVNLTAEPGQITAILGANGAGKSTLLNTVSCFVRADSGRILVGDIQIQGLRPHRAARLGIGRTFQTPLIPEEMTALEVVRTGRLHMSQAGPVATLLRLPKFRRMRRADTQAALAALAFAGLLEHAGQEARSLPLGTRRLLEVVRAFAGQPSVVLLDEPAAGLDDDGLRDLAELLIRFRDAGATVVLVEHNVPFVLGFADRVHVMGLGKVIASGKPEEVRNAPEVIASYLGKRHSAPSTRSTDDSRARESDHA
;
A
#
# COMPACT_ATOMS: atom_id res chain seq x y z
N MET A 1 32.13 -46.06 -11.66
CA MET A 1 31.35 -46.32 -12.89
C MET A 1 29.93 -45.84 -12.62
N ARG A 2 29.58 -44.64 -13.11
CA ARG A 2 28.64 -44.39 -14.24
C ARG A 2 27.22 -44.90 -13.95
N SER A 3 26.12 -44.19 -14.15
CA SER A 3 25.78 -42.80 -14.51
C SER A 3 24.25 -42.78 -14.74
N ALA A 4 23.64 -41.59 -14.59
CA ALA A 4 22.63 -41.02 -15.49
C ALA A 4 21.11 -41.10 -15.15
N THR A 5 20.64 -39.96 -14.60
CA THR A 5 19.64 -39.00 -15.16
C THR A 5 18.14 -39.29 -15.31
N ASN A 6 17.40 -38.27 -14.84
CA ASN A 6 16.21 -37.60 -15.40
C ASN A 6 14.78 -38.01 -14.95
N GLY A 7 14.22 -37.16 -14.08
CA GLY A 7 13.22 -36.15 -14.48
C GLY A 7 11.74 -36.55 -14.48
N ARG A 8 10.94 -35.89 -13.61
CA ARG A 8 9.78 -35.09 -14.04
C ARG A 8 9.09 -34.38 -12.85
N SER A 9 8.80 -33.12 -13.12
CA SER A 9 7.87 -32.22 -12.46
C SER A 9 6.43 -32.74 -12.47
N SER A 10 5.69 -32.53 -11.38
CA SER A 10 4.24 -32.28 -11.45
C SER A 10 3.80 -31.31 -10.36
N SER A 11 3.07 -30.30 -10.82
CA SER A 11 2.35 -29.24 -10.13
C SER A 11 1.05 -29.74 -9.51
N CYS A 12 0.56 -29.13 -8.42
CA CYS A 12 -0.79 -28.55 -8.39
C CYS A 12 -1.08 -27.72 -7.14
N TRP A 13 -1.23 -26.40 -7.36
CA TRP A 13 -2.38 -25.58 -6.96
C TRP A 13 -3.14 -25.96 -5.68
N HIS A 14 -2.66 -25.52 -4.53
CA HIS A 14 -3.51 -25.15 -3.39
C HIS A 14 -2.86 -24.01 -2.59
N SER A 15 -3.70 -23.19 -1.95
CA SER A 15 -3.41 -22.03 -1.09
C SER A 15 -3.06 -20.69 -1.76
N PHE A 16 -4.10 -19.99 -2.25
CA PHE A 16 -4.11 -18.54 -2.57
C PHE A 16 -4.23 -17.63 -1.33
N TRP A 17 -4.23 -18.21 -0.13
CA TRP A 17 -4.26 -17.55 1.18
C TRP A 17 -3.09 -18.06 2.01
N PRO A 18 -2.49 -17.25 2.90
CA PRO A 18 -1.45 -17.77 3.78
C PRO A 18 -2.04 -18.92 4.60
N CYS A 19 -1.55 -20.14 4.36
CA CYS A 19 -1.78 -21.26 5.26
C CYS A 19 -1.45 -20.81 6.68
N SER A 20 -2.37 -21.09 7.60
CA SER A 20 -2.09 -21.16 9.02
C SER A 20 -0.91 -22.12 9.21
N CYS A 21 0.28 -21.59 9.50
CA CYS A 21 1.35 -22.40 10.05
C CYS A 21 0.94 -22.76 11.48
N SER A 22 0.28 -23.91 11.63
CA SER A 22 0.07 -24.58 12.90
C SER A 22 1.31 -25.45 13.18
N GLY A 23 2.15 -24.98 14.12
CA GLY A 23 3.28 -25.67 14.76
C GLY A 23 3.55 -24.94 16.09
N PRO A 24 3.95 -25.66 17.16
CA PRO A 24 3.28 -25.61 18.45
C PRO A 24 3.44 -24.27 19.17
N LEU A 25 2.33 -23.52 19.26
CA LEU A 25 2.15 -22.30 20.05
C LEU A 25 1.54 -22.59 21.44
N GLU A 26 1.73 -23.79 21.99
CA GLU A 26 1.02 -24.27 23.18
C GLU A 26 1.54 -23.72 24.54
N SER A 27 2.53 -22.81 24.56
CA SER A 27 2.99 -22.19 25.81
C SER A 27 2.52 -20.74 26.03
N TRP A 28 1.73 -20.16 25.12
CA TRP A 28 1.41 -18.72 25.14
C TRP A 28 -0.06 -18.38 25.49
N GLU A 29 -0.91 -19.39 25.78
CA GLU A 29 -2.35 -19.18 26.00
C GLU A 29 -2.80 -18.99 27.47
N ARG A 30 -1.89 -18.90 28.45
CA ARG A 30 -2.27 -18.60 29.84
C ARG A 30 -1.97 -17.14 30.21
N GLY A 31 -2.84 -16.26 29.71
CA GLY A 31 -2.91 -14.84 30.07
C GLY A 31 -4.28 -14.29 29.67
N VAL A 32 -5.33 -14.80 30.33
CA VAL A 32 -6.72 -14.37 30.11
C VAL A 32 -6.89 -12.94 30.64
N PHE A 33 -6.94 -11.96 29.73
CA PHE A 33 -7.44 -10.62 30.05
C PHE A 33 -8.97 -10.63 29.98
N GLU A 34 -9.61 -10.63 31.14
CA GLU A 34 -11.03 -10.36 31.29
C GLU A 34 -11.25 -8.85 31.14
N VAL A 35 -11.58 -8.40 29.93
CA VAL A 35 -11.90 -6.99 29.65
C VAL A 35 -13.30 -6.70 30.18
N SER A 36 -13.40 -5.93 31.27
CA SER A 36 -14.69 -5.50 31.81
C SER A 36 -15.43 -4.59 30.83
N ASP A 37 -16.73 -4.82 30.66
CA ASP A 37 -17.60 -4.15 29.67
C ASP A 37 -17.86 -2.65 29.97
N SER A 38 -17.33 -2.10 31.07
CA SER A 38 -17.67 -0.76 31.57
C SER A 38 -16.78 0.39 31.06
N THR A 39 -15.59 0.13 30.50
CA THR A 39 -14.65 1.16 29.99
C THR A 39 -14.81 1.49 28.51
N SER A 40 -15.80 0.89 27.82
CA SER A 40 -15.90 0.91 26.35
C SER A 40 -16.42 2.21 25.72
N ARG A 41 -16.61 3.31 26.46
CA ARG A 41 -17.38 4.48 25.98
C ARG A 41 -16.59 5.74 25.61
N ALA A 42 -15.26 5.81 25.81
CA ALA A 42 -14.53 7.06 25.55
C ALA A 42 -13.20 6.88 24.81
N VAL A 43 -13.28 6.46 23.55
CA VAL A 43 -12.25 6.81 22.55
C VAL A 43 -13.00 7.39 21.35
N VAL A 44 -13.33 8.68 21.43
CA VAL A 44 -13.96 9.40 20.33
C VAL A 44 -12.87 9.68 19.29
N SER A 45 -12.54 8.67 18.48
CA SER A 45 -12.02 8.93 17.15
C SER A 45 -13.10 9.72 16.42
N ARG A 46 -12.79 10.88 15.83
CA ARG A 46 -13.68 11.46 14.81
C ARG A 46 -14.06 10.30 13.88
N PRO A 47 -15.34 10.04 13.57
CA PRO A 47 -15.62 9.29 12.35
C PRO A 47 -14.87 10.08 11.28
N SER A 48 -13.90 9.46 10.62
CA SER A 48 -13.18 10.12 9.54
C SER A 48 -14.25 10.70 8.61
N LEU A 49 -14.47 12.01 8.67
CA LEU A 49 -15.45 12.73 7.83
C LEU A 49 -15.20 12.46 6.35
N ARG A 50 -13.99 11.95 6.04
CA ARG A 50 -13.58 11.37 4.77
C ARG A 50 -14.61 10.39 4.18
N TYR A 51 -15.36 9.63 4.98
CA TYR A 51 -16.30 8.60 4.51
C TYR A 51 -17.51 8.36 5.45
N GLY A 52 -18.38 9.36 5.65
CA GLY A 52 -19.61 9.21 6.45
C GLY A 52 -20.47 8.02 5.99
N TRP A 53 -20.99 7.22 6.92
CA TRP A 53 -21.78 6.02 6.63
C TRP A 53 -23.24 6.31 6.25
N ILE A 54 -23.72 7.51 6.60
CA ILE A 54 -25.12 7.94 6.46
C ILE A 54 -25.43 8.43 5.04
N ILE A 55 -24.44 8.98 4.34
CA ILE A 55 -24.63 9.59 3.01
C ILE A 55 -25.02 8.58 1.92
N PRO A 56 -24.31 7.45 1.74
CA PRO A 56 -24.66 6.51 0.66
C PRO A 56 -26.05 5.85 0.79
N PRO A 57 -26.55 5.42 1.97
CA PRO A 57 -27.90 4.84 2.04
C PRO A 57 -28.99 5.88 1.79
N ILE A 58 -28.82 7.13 2.26
CA ILE A 58 -29.77 8.21 1.98
C ILE A 58 -29.81 8.50 0.48
N LEU A 59 -28.65 8.58 -0.17
CA LEU A 59 -28.58 8.83 -1.61
C LEU A 59 -29.18 7.69 -2.42
N ALA A 60 -28.93 6.44 -2.04
CA ALA A 60 -29.52 5.26 -2.69
C ALA A 60 -31.05 5.24 -2.53
N LEU A 61 -31.56 5.50 -1.32
CA LEU A 61 -33.00 5.59 -1.05
C LEU A 61 -33.66 6.76 -1.80
N ALA A 62 -32.98 7.91 -1.89
CA ALA A 62 -33.47 9.05 -2.67
C ALA A 62 -33.52 8.74 -4.17
N LEU A 63 -32.49 8.11 -4.73
CA LEU A 63 -32.47 7.70 -6.14
C LEU A 63 -33.55 6.66 -6.44
N ILE A 64 -33.78 5.70 -5.54
CA ILE A 64 -34.87 4.72 -5.67
C ILE A 64 -36.23 5.43 -5.61
N GLY A 65 -36.45 6.28 -4.59
CA GLY A 65 -37.71 6.99 -4.42
C GLY A 65 -38.05 7.90 -5.59
N ILE A 66 -37.09 8.71 -6.06
CA ILE A 66 -37.25 9.61 -7.22
C ILE A 66 -37.40 8.81 -8.51
N GLY A 67 -36.59 7.75 -8.69
CA GLY A 67 -36.62 6.87 -9.85
C GLY A 67 -37.95 6.17 -10.09
N LEU A 68 -38.61 5.74 -9.01
CA LEU A 68 -39.89 5.02 -9.10
C LEU A 68 -41.12 5.94 -9.15
N THR A 69 -41.00 7.21 -8.79
CA THR A 69 -42.16 8.11 -8.65
C THR A 69 -42.21 9.26 -9.65
N ILE A 70 -41.05 9.76 -10.09
CA ILE A 70 -40.95 11.00 -10.87
C ILE A 70 -40.35 10.73 -12.26
N LEU A 71 -39.45 9.77 -12.38
CA LEU A 71 -38.62 9.59 -13.57
C LEU A 71 -39.26 8.65 -14.59
N GLY A 72 -39.07 8.97 -15.89
CA GLY A 72 -39.50 8.10 -16.99
C GLY A 72 -38.52 6.95 -17.24
N VAL A 73 -38.92 6.00 -18.08
CA VAL A 73 -38.11 4.80 -18.43
C VAL A 73 -36.74 5.17 -19.00
N ALA A 74 -36.65 6.26 -19.79
CA ALA A 74 -35.38 6.75 -20.34
C ALA A 74 -34.44 7.26 -19.24
N ASP A 75 -34.96 8.04 -18.29
CA ASP A 75 -34.18 8.57 -17.17
C ASP A 75 -33.71 7.45 -16.23
N GLN A 76 -34.57 6.46 -15.98
CA GLN A 76 -34.21 5.26 -15.21
C GLN A 76 -33.04 4.51 -15.86
N ARG A 77 -33.06 4.35 -17.18
CA ARG A 77 -31.98 3.72 -17.95
C ARG A 77 -30.65 4.46 -17.80
N ASP A 78 -30.65 5.79 -17.90
CA ASP A 78 -29.43 6.59 -17.76
C ASP A 78 -28.85 6.48 -16.35
N ILE A 79 -29.71 6.49 -15.32
CA ILE A 79 -29.28 6.28 -13.93
C ILE A 79 -28.73 4.86 -13.71
N GLN A 80 -29.34 3.84 -14.31
CA GLN A 80 -28.79 2.47 -14.30
C GLN A 80 -27.41 2.42 -14.95
N LEU A 81 -27.22 3.09 -16.09
CA LEU A 81 -25.91 3.19 -16.73
C LEU A 81 -24.89 3.88 -15.82
N VAL A 82 -25.26 4.99 -15.16
CA VAL A 82 -24.40 5.64 -14.16
C VAL A 82 -24.02 4.66 -13.05
N ALA A 83 -24.96 3.87 -12.54
CA ALA A 83 -24.71 2.88 -11.49
C ALA A 83 -23.77 1.75 -11.97
N VAL A 84 -23.96 1.24 -13.20
CA VAL A 84 -23.09 0.23 -13.83
C VAL A 84 -21.66 0.77 -14.00
N TYR A 85 -21.50 1.95 -14.60
CA TYR A 85 -20.18 2.58 -14.75
C TYR A 85 -19.55 2.93 -13.40
N THR A 86 -20.35 3.28 -12.38
CA THR A 86 -19.86 3.53 -11.03
C THR A 86 -19.16 2.29 -10.46
N LEU A 87 -19.71 1.09 -10.66
CA LEU A 87 -19.05 -0.15 -10.22
C LEU A 87 -17.69 -0.33 -10.90
N ILE A 88 -17.60 -0.09 -12.21
CA ILE A 88 -16.34 -0.22 -12.96
C ILE A 88 -15.31 0.82 -12.48
N VAL A 89 -15.72 2.09 -12.36
CA VAL A 89 -14.86 3.19 -11.88
C VAL A 89 -14.42 2.97 -10.44
N LEU A 90 -15.28 2.42 -9.59
CA LEU A 90 -14.97 2.07 -8.21
C LEU A 90 -13.89 0.98 -8.14
N GLY A 91 -13.98 -0.02 -9.00
CA GLY A 91 -12.97 -1.06 -9.19
C GLY A 91 -11.63 -0.49 -9.65
N LEU A 92 -11.64 0.40 -10.65
CA LEU A 92 -10.46 1.12 -11.12
C LEU A 92 -9.84 1.99 -10.02
N ASN A 93 -10.66 2.71 -9.24
CA ASN A 93 -10.18 3.54 -8.14
C ASN A 93 -9.48 2.70 -7.07
N LEU A 94 -9.90 1.46 -6.82
CA LEU A 94 -9.18 0.58 -5.90
C LEU A 94 -7.76 0.26 -6.41
N SER A 95 -7.63 -0.15 -7.67
CA SER A 95 -6.32 -0.54 -8.24
C SER A 95 -5.41 0.67 -8.51
N PHE A 96 -5.92 1.69 -9.20
CA PHE A 96 -5.17 2.89 -9.60
C PHE A 96 -5.10 3.94 -8.48
N GLY A 97 -6.24 4.22 -7.85
CA GLY A 97 -6.36 5.24 -6.81
C GLY A 97 -5.73 4.83 -5.49
N TYR A 98 -5.94 3.61 -5.00
CA TYR A 98 -5.35 3.18 -3.73
C TYR A 98 -4.12 2.30 -3.91
N GLY A 99 -4.09 1.41 -4.92
CA GLY A 99 -2.95 0.54 -5.21
C GLY A 99 -1.80 1.21 -5.95
N GLY A 100 -2.01 2.39 -6.56
CA GLY A 100 -0.97 3.14 -7.27
C GLY A 100 -0.57 2.57 -8.64
N GLU A 101 -1.23 1.52 -9.11
CA GLU A 101 -0.91 0.83 -10.36
C GLU A 101 -2.00 1.11 -11.40
N LEU A 102 -1.59 1.66 -12.55
CA LEU A 102 -2.54 1.97 -13.62
C LEU A 102 -2.87 0.69 -14.40
N ALA A 103 -4.15 0.32 -14.42
CA ALA A 103 -4.61 -0.95 -14.97
C ALA A 103 -5.85 -0.77 -15.86
N PHE A 104 -5.70 -0.99 -17.17
CA PHE A 104 -6.78 -0.84 -18.16
C PHE A 104 -7.70 -2.05 -18.27
N GLY A 105 -7.32 -3.18 -17.69
CA GLY A 105 -8.01 -4.46 -17.89
C GLY A 105 -9.40 -4.55 -17.26
N GLN A 106 -9.88 -3.48 -16.60
CA GLN A 106 -11.25 -3.39 -16.09
C GLN A 106 -12.29 -3.59 -17.22
N VAL A 107 -12.03 -3.04 -18.42
CA VAL A 107 -12.93 -3.22 -19.58
C VAL A 107 -12.95 -4.66 -20.07
N ALA A 108 -11.82 -5.36 -20.03
CA ALA A 108 -11.75 -6.77 -20.38
C ALA A 108 -12.52 -7.65 -19.39
N ILE A 109 -12.40 -7.35 -18.09
CA ILE A 109 -13.15 -8.04 -17.03
C ILE A 109 -14.65 -7.75 -17.13
N PHE A 110 -15.01 -6.50 -17.46
CA PHE A 110 -16.37 -6.09 -17.76
C PHE A 110 -16.95 -6.87 -18.95
N ALA A 111 -16.19 -7.02 -20.04
CA ALA A 111 -16.58 -7.85 -21.18
C ALA A 111 -16.79 -9.32 -20.78
N ALA A 112 -15.88 -9.89 -20.00
CA ALA A 112 -15.97 -11.27 -19.55
C ALA A 112 -17.23 -11.51 -18.68
N GLY A 113 -17.60 -10.56 -17.81
CA GLY A 113 -18.83 -10.61 -17.03
C GLY A 113 -20.10 -10.55 -17.90
N ALA A 114 -20.10 -9.69 -18.93
CA ALA A 114 -21.24 -9.55 -19.84
C ALA A 114 -21.44 -10.80 -20.71
N TYR A 115 -20.38 -11.31 -21.35
CA TYR A 115 -20.47 -12.50 -22.20
C TYR A 115 -20.72 -13.78 -21.41
N SER A 116 -20.15 -13.93 -20.21
CA SER A 116 -20.47 -15.10 -19.36
C SER A 116 -21.95 -15.13 -18.96
N THR A 117 -22.53 -13.97 -18.64
CA THR A 117 -23.97 -13.85 -18.36
C THR A 117 -24.82 -14.23 -19.57
N ALA A 118 -24.42 -13.78 -20.75
CA ALA A 118 -25.19 -14.03 -21.96
C ALA A 118 -25.10 -15.48 -22.44
N ILE A 119 -23.93 -16.12 -22.28
CA ILE A 119 -23.77 -17.56 -22.53
C ILE A 119 -24.62 -18.37 -21.54
N LEU A 120 -24.65 -17.99 -20.25
CA LEU A 120 -25.55 -18.63 -19.27
C LEU A 120 -27.02 -18.48 -19.65
N HIS A 121 -27.41 -17.28 -20.08
CA HIS A 121 -28.77 -16.99 -20.53
C HIS A 121 -29.16 -17.88 -21.73
N ALA A 122 -28.26 -18.03 -22.71
CA ALA A 122 -28.48 -18.90 -23.87
C ALA A 122 -28.70 -20.38 -23.49
N HIS A 123 -28.16 -20.82 -22.34
CA HIS A 123 -28.39 -22.15 -21.77
C HIS A 123 -29.61 -22.23 -20.84
N GLY A 124 -30.45 -21.20 -20.79
CA GLY A 124 -31.69 -21.17 -20.00
C GLY A 124 -31.51 -20.70 -18.55
N HIS A 125 -30.33 -20.25 -18.15
CA HIS A 125 -30.08 -19.71 -16.81
C HIS A 125 -30.25 -18.18 -16.78
N THR A 126 -31.41 -17.71 -16.32
CA THR A 126 -31.74 -16.27 -16.26
C THR A 126 -31.52 -15.63 -14.89
N ASP A 127 -31.08 -16.40 -13.90
CA ASP A 127 -30.93 -15.94 -12.52
C ASP A 127 -29.72 -14.99 -12.35
N LEU A 128 -29.98 -13.76 -11.89
CA LEU A 128 -28.97 -12.72 -11.69
C LEU A 128 -27.95 -13.05 -10.60
N LEU A 129 -28.33 -13.79 -9.57
CA LEU A 129 -27.41 -14.20 -8.50
C LEU A 129 -26.45 -15.26 -9.02
N LEU A 130 -26.95 -16.23 -9.80
CA LEU A 130 -26.11 -17.23 -10.45
C LEU A 130 -25.15 -16.57 -11.44
N ALA A 131 -25.66 -15.68 -12.31
CA ALA A 131 -24.84 -14.92 -13.25
C ALA A 131 -23.80 -14.06 -12.52
N GLY A 132 -24.17 -13.44 -11.39
CA GLY A 132 -23.27 -12.67 -10.52
C GLY A 132 -22.13 -13.51 -9.95
N VAL A 133 -22.42 -14.71 -9.41
CA VAL A 133 -21.40 -15.61 -8.87
C VAL A 133 -20.44 -16.10 -9.97
N VAL A 134 -20.97 -16.49 -11.13
CA VAL A 134 -20.15 -16.91 -12.27
C VAL A 134 -19.29 -15.75 -12.78
N ALA A 135 -19.87 -14.56 -12.93
CA ALA A 135 -19.14 -13.37 -13.37
C ALA A 135 -18.04 -12.97 -12.39
N LEU A 136 -18.25 -13.10 -11.08
CA LEU A 136 -17.22 -12.89 -10.06
C LEU A 136 -16.07 -13.90 -10.19
N ALA A 137 -16.39 -15.18 -10.40
CA ALA A 137 -15.39 -16.22 -10.61
C ALA A 137 -14.58 -15.98 -11.90
N VAL A 138 -15.25 -15.69 -13.00
CA VAL A 138 -14.63 -15.35 -14.29
C VAL A 138 -13.78 -14.09 -14.17
N ALA A 139 -14.28 -13.04 -13.53
CA ALA A 139 -13.55 -11.80 -13.29
C ALA A 139 -12.27 -12.04 -12.47
N ALA A 140 -12.34 -12.89 -11.45
CA ALA A 140 -11.16 -13.27 -10.66
C ALA A 140 -10.13 -14.03 -11.50
N VAL A 141 -10.57 -14.97 -12.34
CA VAL A 141 -9.69 -15.72 -13.24
C VAL A 141 -9.04 -14.81 -14.28
N VAL A 142 -9.82 -13.99 -14.99
CA VAL A 142 -9.30 -13.04 -15.99
C VAL A 142 -8.34 -12.03 -15.34
N GLY A 143 -8.69 -11.53 -14.14
CA GLY A 143 -7.83 -10.67 -13.34
C GLY A 143 -6.51 -11.33 -12.94
N LEU A 144 -6.52 -12.60 -12.55
CA LEU A 144 -5.30 -13.34 -12.21
C LEU A 144 -4.43 -13.62 -13.43
N VAL A 145 -5.03 -14.08 -14.53
CA VAL A 145 -4.33 -14.38 -15.79
C VAL A 145 -3.66 -13.12 -16.35
N SER A 146 -4.33 -11.97 -16.28
CA SER A 146 -3.79 -10.68 -16.71
C SER A 146 -2.77 -10.09 -15.72
N GLY A 147 -3.04 -10.19 -14.41
CA GLY A 147 -2.24 -9.54 -13.38
C GLY A 147 -0.90 -10.23 -13.09
N ILE A 148 -0.84 -11.57 -13.17
CA ILE A 148 0.38 -12.32 -12.81
C ILE A 148 1.57 -11.99 -13.74
N PRO A 149 1.42 -11.99 -15.09
CA PRO A 149 2.51 -11.62 -15.99
C PRO A 149 2.91 -10.15 -15.85
N GLY A 150 1.92 -9.25 -15.76
CA GLY A 150 2.13 -7.80 -15.65
C GLY A 150 2.83 -7.36 -14.36
N LEU A 151 2.85 -8.20 -13.31
CA LEU A 151 3.48 -7.87 -12.03
C LEU A 151 4.85 -8.53 -11.81
N ARG A 152 5.24 -9.45 -12.70
CA ARG A 152 6.61 -10.01 -12.68
C ARG A 152 7.61 -9.10 -13.39
N LEU A 153 7.12 -8.15 -14.18
CA LEU A 153 7.91 -7.24 -14.97
C LEU A 153 7.79 -5.81 -14.38
N SER A 154 8.67 -4.90 -14.77
CA SER A 154 8.84 -3.53 -14.23
C SER A 154 7.52 -2.74 -14.02
N HIS A 155 7.54 -1.66 -13.22
CA HIS A 155 6.38 -0.84 -12.80
C HIS A 155 5.38 -0.46 -13.91
N TRP A 156 5.81 -0.29 -15.17
CA TRP A 156 4.92 0.09 -16.28
C TRP A 156 4.25 -1.10 -16.99
N THR A 157 4.71 -2.31 -16.70
CA THR A 157 4.29 -3.50 -17.47
C THR A 157 2.88 -3.97 -17.14
N LEU A 158 2.35 -3.66 -15.96
CA LEU A 158 0.94 -3.91 -15.65
C LEU A 158 0.01 -3.06 -16.52
N ALA A 159 0.33 -1.77 -16.71
CA ALA A 159 -0.43 -0.90 -17.60
C ALA A 159 -0.39 -1.43 -19.05
N LEU A 160 0.80 -1.82 -19.53
CA LEU A 160 0.99 -2.33 -20.89
C LEU A 160 0.27 -3.66 -21.13
N THR A 161 0.42 -4.63 -20.22
CA THR A 161 -0.24 -5.95 -20.33
C THR A 161 -1.75 -5.82 -20.27
N SER A 162 -2.26 -4.96 -19.38
CA SER A 162 -3.69 -4.72 -19.27
C SER A 162 -4.27 -3.93 -20.44
N LEU A 163 -3.49 -3.04 -21.07
CA LEU A 163 -3.85 -2.37 -22.32
C LEU A 163 -3.95 -3.37 -23.47
N PHE A 164 -2.95 -4.25 -23.61
CA PHE A 164 -2.96 -5.31 -24.61
C PHE A 164 -4.18 -6.22 -24.45
N LEU A 165 -4.55 -6.56 -23.21
CA LEU A 165 -5.77 -7.33 -22.93
C LEU A 165 -7.01 -6.64 -23.51
N VAL A 166 -7.18 -5.33 -23.30
CA VAL A 166 -8.33 -4.58 -23.85
C VAL A 166 -8.35 -4.60 -25.38
N LEU A 167 -7.19 -4.51 -26.03
CA LEU A 167 -7.09 -4.56 -27.49
C LEU A 167 -7.42 -5.95 -28.07
N VAL A 168 -7.09 -7.01 -27.34
CA VAL A 168 -7.29 -8.40 -27.77
C VAL A 168 -8.73 -8.86 -27.54
N VAL A 169 -9.45 -8.32 -26.55
CA VAL A 169 -10.81 -8.76 -26.20
C VAL A 169 -11.77 -8.77 -27.41
N PRO A 170 -11.94 -7.69 -28.19
CA PRO A 170 -12.82 -7.72 -29.36
C PRO A 170 -12.42 -8.79 -30.38
N ALA A 171 -11.11 -8.98 -30.61
CA ALA A 171 -10.61 -9.99 -31.54
C ALA A 171 -10.91 -11.42 -31.04
N VAL A 172 -10.71 -11.68 -29.76
CA VAL A 172 -11.05 -12.98 -29.14
C VAL A 172 -12.55 -13.26 -29.24
N LEU A 173 -13.39 -12.26 -28.97
CA LEU A 173 -14.84 -12.41 -29.09
C LEU A 173 -15.26 -12.73 -30.52
N VAL A 174 -14.60 -12.16 -31.53
CA VAL A 174 -14.86 -12.48 -32.94
C VAL A 174 -14.38 -13.89 -33.30
N ILE A 175 -13.24 -14.35 -32.77
CA ILE A 175 -12.70 -15.70 -33.04
C ILE A 175 -13.63 -16.80 -32.51
N PHE A 176 -14.27 -16.58 -31.35
CA PHE A 176 -15.20 -17.55 -30.73
C PHE A 176 -16.66 -17.31 -31.13
N GLU A 177 -16.91 -17.01 -32.41
CA GLU A 177 -18.23 -16.59 -32.90
C GLU A 177 -19.39 -17.55 -32.58
N GLU A 178 -19.12 -18.85 -32.53
CA GLU A 178 -20.10 -19.89 -32.19
C GLU A 178 -20.77 -19.64 -30.83
N TYR A 179 -20.05 -19.04 -29.88
CA TYR A 179 -20.53 -18.79 -28.51
C TYR A 179 -20.85 -17.32 -28.24
N THR A 180 -20.25 -16.40 -28.99
CA THR A 180 -20.32 -14.95 -28.73
C THR A 180 -21.18 -14.19 -29.74
N GLY A 181 -21.59 -14.83 -30.84
CA GLY A 181 -22.23 -14.17 -31.98
C GLY A 181 -21.25 -13.38 -32.85
N GLY A 182 -19.94 -13.49 -32.61
CA GLY A 182 -18.89 -12.92 -33.47
C GLY A 182 -19.02 -11.42 -33.68
N GLN A 183 -18.85 -10.97 -34.93
CA GLN A 183 -19.08 -9.56 -35.28
C GLN A 183 -20.57 -9.18 -35.25
N THR A 184 -21.49 -10.14 -35.36
CA THR A 184 -22.93 -9.82 -35.32
C THR A 184 -23.44 -9.54 -33.92
N GLY A 185 -22.67 -9.93 -32.89
CA GLY A 185 -23.04 -9.76 -31.49
C GLY A 185 -24.06 -10.81 -31.02
N LEU A 186 -24.33 -10.80 -29.72
CA LEU A 186 -25.27 -11.71 -29.08
C LEU A 186 -26.53 -10.94 -28.65
N SER A 187 -27.71 -11.42 -29.05
CA SER A 187 -29.00 -10.82 -28.70
C SER A 187 -29.81 -11.72 -27.78
N GLY A 188 -30.84 -11.15 -27.14
CA GLY A 188 -31.83 -11.94 -26.40
C GLY A 188 -31.57 -12.09 -24.90
N VAL A 189 -30.62 -11.35 -24.33
CA VAL A 189 -30.41 -11.32 -22.88
C VAL A 189 -31.44 -10.40 -22.23
N LEU A 190 -32.66 -10.92 -22.06
CA LEU A 190 -33.82 -10.16 -21.57
C LEU A 190 -34.44 -10.87 -20.35
N PHE A 191 -35.37 -10.21 -19.67
CA PHE A 191 -36.17 -10.78 -18.59
C PHE A 191 -35.34 -11.47 -17.48
N PRO A 192 -34.49 -10.71 -16.76
CA PRO A 192 -33.71 -11.27 -15.67
C PRO A 192 -34.62 -11.84 -14.58
N SER A 193 -34.15 -12.89 -13.89
CA SER A 193 -34.84 -13.44 -12.73
C SER A 193 -33.97 -13.41 -11.48
N VAL A 194 -34.60 -13.44 -10.30
CA VAL A 194 -33.94 -13.61 -8.99
C VAL A 194 -34.70 -14.68 -8.23
N LEU A 195 -34.01 -15.78 -7.88
CA LEU A 195 -34.61 -16.91 -7.15
C LEU A 195 -35.89 -17.44 -7.84
N GLY A 196 -35.89 -17.45 -9.18
CA GLY A 196 -37.00 -17.92 -10.02
C GLY A 196 -38.13 -16.91 -10.24
N ARG A 197 -38.08 -15.69 -9.68
CA ARG A 197 -39.03 -14.61 -10.01
C ARG A 197 -38.44 -13.69 -11.08
N THR A 198 -39.16 -13.52 -12.18
CA THR A 198 -38.79 -12.55 -13.22
C THR A 198 -38.95 -11.13 -12.69
N LEU A 199 -37.93 -10.30 -12.89
CA LEU A 199 -37.96 -8.89 -12.52
C LEU A 199 -38.57 -8.09 -13.67
N ASP A 200 -39.49 -7.19 -13.34
CA ASP A 200 -39.92 -6.15 -14.27
C ASP A 200 -38.87 -5.01 -14.38
N SER A 201 -39.19 -3.97 -15.15
CA SER A 201 -38.27 -2.84 -15.35
C SER A 201 -37.95 -2.08 -14.06
N ASP A 202 -38.94 -1.92 -13.17
CA ASP A 202 -38.80 -1.17 -11.92
C ASP A 202 -38.04 -2.01 -10.87
N ASP A 203 -38.36 -3.29 -10.76
CA ASP A 203 -37.64 -4.27 -9.93
C ASP A 203 -36.17 -4.37 -10.35
N PHE A 204 -35.91 -4.41 -11.66
CA PHE A 204 -34.54 -4.42 -12.19
C PHE A 204 -33.82 -3.08 -11.92
N PHE A 205 -34.51 -1.95 -12.01
CA PHE A 205 -33.97 -0.64 -11.59
C PHE A 205 -33.54 -0.66 -10.12
N VAL A 206 -34.43 -1.11 -9.22
CA VAL A 206 -34.11 -1.23 -7.78
C VAL A 206 -32.93 -2.18 -7.57
N PHE A 207 -32.89 -3.31 -8.26
CA PHE A 207 -31.79 -4.29 -8.16
C PHE A 207 -30.44 -3.69 -8.58
N VAL A 208 -30.39 -2.92 -9.67
CA VAL A 208 -29.16 -2.26 -10.13
C VAL A 208 -28.65 -1.25 -9.11
N ILE A 209 -29.54 -0.40 -8.57
CA ILE A 209 -29.16 0.60 -7.55
C ILE A 209 -28.73 -0.08 -6.25
N ALA A 210 -29.43 -1.13 -5.81
CA ALA A 210 -29.06 -1.90 -4.64
C ALA A 210 -27.68 -2.56 -4.80
N THR A 211 -27.41 -3.17 -5.97
CA THR A 211 -26.11 -3.78 -6.28
C THR A 211 -24.99 -2.75 -6.29
N CYS A 212 -25.21 -1.58 -6.89
CA CYS A 212 -24.26 -0.47 -6.86
C CYS A 212 -23.98 0.01 -5.43
N PHE A 213 -25.02 0.19 -4.61
CA PHE A 213 -24.90 0.56 -3.20
C PHE A 213 -24.09 -0.47 -2.42
N VAL A 214 -24.36 -1.78 -2.59
CA VAL A 214 -23.58 -2.86 -1.97
C VAL A 214 -22.11 -2.80 -2.42
N GLY A 215 -21.85 -2.58 -3.71
CA GLY A 215 -20.50 -2.39 -4.24
C GLY A 215 -19.75 -1.24 -3.56
N ILE A 216 -20.39 -0.08 -3.43
CA ILE A 216 -19.84 1.11 -2.73
C ILE A 216 -19.54 0.77 -1.26
N VAL A 217 -20.45 0.11 -0.55
CA VAL A 217 -20.27 -0.28 0.86
C VAL A 217 -19.12 -1.27 1.02
N CYS A 218 -19.02 -2.29 0.16
CA CYS A 218 -17.96 -3.29 0.18
C CYS A 218 -16.58 -2.64 -0.02
N ILE A 219 -16.43 -1.84 -1.07
CA ILE A 219 -15.16 -1.16 -1.36
C ILE A 219 -14.82 -0.13 -0.28
N ARG A 220 -15.80 0.57 0.28
CA ARG A 220 -15.60 1.43 1.44
C ARG A 220 -15.08 0.68 2.65
N ASN A 221 -15.67 -0.48 2.97
CA ASN A 221 -15.24 -1.27 4.10
C ASN A 221 -13.83 -1.82 3.90
N LEU A 222 -13.48 -2.20 2.66
CA LEU A 222 -12.14 -2.62 2.29
C LEU A 222 -11.11 -1.47 2.45
N ILE A 223 -11.39 -0.29 1.91
CA ILE A 223 -10.51 0.89 1.99
C ILE A 223 -10.33 1.38 3.44
N LEU A 224 -11.37 1.27 4.27
CA LEU A 224 -11.31 1.67 5.69
C LEU A 224 -10.72 0.59 6.62
N SER A 225 -10.29 -0.53 6.05
CA SER A 225 -9.67 -1.63 6.78
C SER A 225 -8.14 -1.58 6.73
N HIS A 226 -7.50 -2.55 7.38
CA HIS A 226 -6.06 -2.75 7.28
C HIS A 226 -5.61 -3.03 5.84
N HIS A 227 -6.47 -3.60 4.98
CA HIS A 227 -6.14 -3.79 3.56
C HIS A 227 -6.00 -2.46 2.83
N GLY A 228 -6.88 -1.49 3.12
CA GLY A 228 -6.78 -0.15 2.54
C GLY A 228 -5.52 0.59 2.99
N GLU A 229 -5.18 0.49 4.28
CA GLU A 229 -3.92 1.02 4.80
C GLU A 229 -2.70 0.38 4.12
N ALA A 230 -2.71 -0.94 3.94
CA ALA A 230 -1.67 -1.65 3.22
C ALA A 230 -1.54 -1.21 1.75
N LEU A 231 -2.66 -0.93 1.06
CA LEU A 231 -2.63 -0.39 -0.30
C LEU A 231 -2.07 1.03 -0.35
N THR A 232 -2.48 1.90 0.58
CA THR A 232 -1.95 3.27 0.67
C THR A 232 -0.44 3.26 0.97
N VAL A 233 0.04 2.36 1.83
CA VAL A 233 1.48 2.17 2.06
C VAL A 233 2.20 1.68 0.81
N LEU A 234 1.65 0.68 0.11
CA LEU A 234 2.22 0.15 -1.13
C LEU A 234 2.36 1.24 -2.20
N ARG A 235 1.34 2.09 -2.33
CA ARG A 235 1.34 3.21 -3.28
C ARG A 235 2.43 4.24 -2.96
N GLU A 236 2.64 4.53 -1.67
CA GLU A 236 3.69 5.46 -1.23
C GLU A 236 5.08 4.89 -1.55
N SER A 237 5.34 3.65 -1.09
CA SER A 237 6.58 2.97 -1.38
C SER A 237 6.46 1.46 -1.24
N PRO A 238 6.77 0.68 -2.30
CA PRO A 238 6.88 -0.76 -2.22
C PRO A 238 7.95 -1.23 -1.22
N LEU A 239 9.01 -0.45 -1.03
CA LEU A 239 10.07 -0.75 -0.06
C LEU A 239 9.54 -0.66 1.37
N LEU A 240 8.69 0.34 1.66
CA LEU A 240 8.04 0.48 2.95
C LEU A 240 7.05 -0.68 3.20
N ALA A 241 6.23 -1.05 2.21
CA ALA A 241 5.33 -2.18 2.36
C ALA A 241 6.09 -3.47 2.71
N GLU A 242 7.20 -3.73 2.00
CA GLU A 242 8.08 -4.87 2.25
C GLU A 242 8.72 -4.82 3.66
N SER A 243 9.17 -3.65 4.14
CA SER A 243 9.73 -3.54 5.49
C SER A 243 8.70 -3.68 6.61
N LEU A 244 7.41 -3.48 6.31
CA LEU A 244 6.30 -3.70 7.25
C LEU A 244 5.76 -5.14 7.21
N GLY A 245 6.44 -6.06 6.52
CA GLY A 245 6.03 -7.46 6.44
C GLY A 245 4.95 -7.75 5.39
N LEU A 246 4.73 -6.84 4.44
CA LEU A 246 3.76 -7.00 3.37
C LEU A 246 4.45 -7.34 2.05
N SER A 247 3.93 -8.32 1.32
CA SER A 247 4.46 -8.60 -0.02
C SER A 247 3.85 -7.61 -1.03
N ALA A 248 4.69 -6.75 -1.59
CA ALA A 248 4.24 -5.78 -2.60
C ALA A 248 3.60 -6.47 -3.81
N TYR A 249 4.20 -7.57 -4.26
CA TYR A 249 3.67 -8.41 -5.34
C TYR A 249 2.25 -8.92 -5.05
N ARG A 250 2.01 -9.49 -3.85
CA ARG A 250 0.69 -10.02 -3.48
C ARG A 250 -0.35 -8.92 -3.35
N LEU A 251 0.01 -7.78 -2.75
CA LEU A 251 -0.89 -6.65 -2.61
C LEU A 251 -1.30 -6.05 -3.95
N ARG A 252 -0.37 -5.95 -4.92
CA ARG A 252 -0.69 -5.50 -6.28
C ARG A 252 -1.66 -6.45 -6.99
N ILE A 253 -1.43 -7.76 -6.93
CA ILE A 253 -2.37 -8.75 -7.48
C ILE A 253 -3.73 -8.60 -6.82
N LEU A 254 -3.77 -8.54 -5.49
CA LEU A 254 -5.02 -8.42 -4.74
C LEU A 254 -5.78 -7.15 -5.13
N ALA A 255 -5.09 -6.01 -5.24
CA ALA A 255 -5.69 -4.74 -5.65
C ALA A 255 -6.30 -4.83 -7.05
N TYR A 256 -5.59 -5.46 -8.00
CA TYR A 256 -6.05 -5.63 -9.36
C TYR A 256 -7.24 -6.59 -9.47
N VAL A 257 -7.15 -7.78 -8.85
CA VAL A 257 -8.21 -8.80 -8.87
C VAL A 257 -9.46 -8.32 -8.16
N VAL A 258 -9.32 -7.81 -6.93
CA VAL A 258 -10.46 -7.30 -6.15
C VAL A 258 -11.05 -6.05 -6.81
N GLY A 259 -10.22 -5.22 -7.43
CA GLY A 259 -10.67 -4.09 -8.25
C GLY A 259 -11.43 -4.53 -9.50
N GLY A 260 -11.14 -5.71 -10.05
CA GLY A 260 -11.84 -6.29 -11.19
C GLY A 260 -13.24 -6.83 -10.89
N LEU A 261 -13.49 -7.27 -9.64
CA LEU A 261 -14.76 -7.91 -9.27
C LEU A 261 -15.99 -7.02 -9.53
N PRO A 262 -16.01 -5.73 -9.13
CA PRO A 262 -17.10 -4.82 -9.46
C PRO A 262 -17.33 -4.67 -10.98
N ALA A 263 -16.27 -4.68 -11.79
CA ALA A 263 -16.39 -4.58 -13.24
C ALA A 263 -17.04 -5.84 -13.84
N GLY A 264 -16.74 -7.03 -13.31
CA GLY A 264 -17.42 -8.28 -13.70
C GLY A 264 -18.92 -8.23 -13.40
N VAL A 265 -19.29 -7.80 -12.20
CA VAL A 265 -20.70 -7.61 -11.79
C VAL A 265 -21.39 -6.54 -12.66
N ALA A 266 -20.70 -5.45 -12.97
CA ALA A 266 -21.20 -4.44 -13.90
C ALA A 266 -21.51 -5.04 -15.29
N GLY A 267 -20.72 -6.02 -15.73
CA GLY A 267 -20.96 -6.76 -16.98
C GLY A 267 -22.28 -7.52 -16.99
N VAL A 268 -22.62 -8.17 -15.87
CA VAL A 268 -23.91 -8.87 -15.69
C VAL A 268 -25.07 -7.89 -15.85
N LEU A 269 -25.01 -6.76 -15.12
CA LEU A 269 -26.04 -5.73 -15.16
C LEU A 269 -26.15 -5.10 -16.55
N TRP A 270 -25.01 -4.82 -17.18
CA TRP A 270 -24.98 -4.26 -18.53
C TRP A 270 -25.58 -5.18 -19.58
N ALA A 271 -25.36 -6.49 -19.49
CA ALA A 271 -25.89 -7.45 -20.46
C ALA A 271 -27.42 -7.45 -20.50
N TYR A 272 -28.07 -7.45 -19.33
CA TYR A 272 -29.53 -7.34 -19.22
C TYR A 272 -30.04 -5.93 -19.54
N LEU A 273 -29.27 -4.89 -19.20
CA LEU A 273 -29.65 -3.51 -19.49
C LEU A 273 -29.56 -3.19 -20.99
N SER A 274 -28.57 -3.71 -21.71
CA SER A 274 -28.42 -3.49 -23.15
C SER A 274 -29.34 -4.39 -23.98
N GLY A 275 -29.58 -5.63 -23.52
CA GLY A 275 -30.32 -6.67 -24.26
C GLY A 275 -29.58 -7.20 -25.51
N PHE A 276 -28.46 -6.56 -25.86
CA PHE A 276 -27.64 -6.85 -27.02
C PHE A 276 -26.17 -6.58 -26.69
N LEU A 277 -25.31 -7.57 -26.92
CA LEU A 277 -23.88 -7.50 -26.68
C LEU A 277 -23.14 -7.36 -28.00
N TYR A 278 -22.32 -6.33 -28.12
CA TYR A 278 -21.52 -6.06 -29.32
C TYR A 278 -20.04 -5.91 -28.95
N PRO A 279 -19.09 -6.59 -29.64
CA PRO A 279 -17.67 -6.51 -29.30
C PRO A 279 -17.09 -5.08 -29.28
N GLN A 280 -17.60 -4.18 -30.13
CA GLN A 280 -17.12 -2.78 -30.19
C GLN A 280 -17.52 -1.93 -28.98
N THR A 281 -18.33 -2.44 -28.06
CA THR A 281 -18.55 -1.77 -26.77
C THR A 281 -17.29 -1.81 -25.89
N PHE A 282 -16.47 -2.85 -26.05
CA PHE A 282 -15.34 -3.16 -25.17
C PHE A 282 -14.00 -2.69 -25.75
N LEU A 283 -13.97 -1.43 -26.19
CA LEU A 283 -12.81 -0.82 -26.82
C LEU A 283 -11.92 -0.04 -25.85
N LEU A 284 -10.75 0.33 -26.36
CA LEU A 284 -9.83 1.25 -25.68
C LEU A 284 -10.48 2.60 -25.37
N SER A 285 -11.38 3.10 -26.23
CA SER A 285 -12.13 4.34 -25.98
C SER A 285 -12.93 4.27 -24.68
N THR A 286 -13.62 3.15 -24.43
CA THR A 286 -14.35 2.89 -23.18
C THR A 286 -13.40 2.87 -21.97
N ALA A 287 -12.23 2.25 -22.12
CA ALA A 287 -11.22 2.21 -21.05
C ALA A 287 -10.68 3.61 -20.70
N ILE A 288 -10.43 4.44 -21.72
CA ILE A 288 -10.01 5.84 -21.55
C ILE A 288 -11.12 6.66 -20.89
N ALA A 289 -12.38 6.48 -21.30
CA ALA A 289 -13.52 7.18 -20.70
C ALA A 289 -13.66 6.84 -19.21
N ILE A 290 -13.58 5.56 -18.84
CA ILE A 290 -13.62 5.11 -17.43
C ILE A 290 -12.45 5.70 -16.64
N LEU A 291 -11.26 5.76 -17.22
CA LEU A 291 -10.10 6.40 -16.59
C LEU A 291 -10.34 7.91 -16.39
N ALA A 292 -10.88 8.59 -17.39
CA ALA A 292 -11.23 10.01 -17.27
C ALA A 292 -12.28 10.26 -16.18
N ALA A 293 -13.31 9.44 -16.11
CA ALA A 293 -14.31 9.46 -15.04
C ALA A 293 -13.67 9.26 -13.65
N SER A 294 -12.75 8.30 -13.52
CA SER A 294 -11.96 8.06 -12.30
C SER A 294 -11.14 9.29 -11.89
N VAL A 295 -10.40 9.88 -12.82
CA VAL A 295 -9.55 11.05 -12.56
C VAL A 295 -10.37 12.27 -12.19
N VAL A 296 -11.40 12.60 -12.99
CA VAL A 296 -12.24 13.79 -12.80
C VAL A 296 -13.12 13.68 -11.54
N GLY A 297 -13.71 12.51 -11.31
CA GLY A 297 -14.46 12.23 -10.08
C GLY A 297 -13.57 12.22 -8.84
N GLY A 298 -12.29 11.86 -9.01
CA GLY A 298 -11.26 11.79 -8.00
C GLY A 298 -10.86 10.34 -7.72
N ALA A 299 -9.70 9.92 -8.24
CA ALA A 299 -9.24 8.54 -8.17
C ALA A 299 -9.11 8.00 -6.72
N ARG A 300 -8.88 8.89 -5.75
CA ARG A 300 -8.80 8.58 -4.30
C ARG A 300 -10.10 8.86 -3.54
N SER A 301 -11.23 8.77 -4.24
CA SER A 301 -12.55 9.00 -3.67
C SER A 301 -13.50 7.88 -4.05
N ILE A 302 -14.09 7.26 -3.03
CA ILE A 302 -15.15 6.26 -3.20
C ILE A 302 -16.37 6.87 -3.88
N TYR A 303 -16.85 8.01 -3.37
CA TYR A 303 -18.02 8.69 -3.94
C TYR A 303 -17.68 9.46 -5.23
N GLY A 304 -16.40 9.74 -5.45
CA GLY A 304 -15.91 10.32 -6.70
C GLY A 304 -16.21 9.42 -7.90
N ALA A 305 -16.24 8.10 -7.73
CA ALA A 305 -16.59 7.16 -8.79
C ALA A 305 -18.01 7.40 -9.33
N ALA A 306 -18.98 7.67 -8.45
CA ALA A 306 -20.36 7.96 -8.84
C ALA A 306 -20.46 9.30 -9.57
N ILE A 307 -19.79 10.34 -9.07
CA ILE A 307 -19.77 11.67 -9.70
C ILE A 307 -19.10 11.62 -11.08
N GLY A 308 -17.97 10.93 -11.19
CA GLY A 308 -17.27 10.75 -12.45
C GLY A 308 -18.08 9.96 -13.47
N SER A 309 -18.79 8.92 -13.04
CA SER A 309 -19.66 8.12 -13.91
C SER A 309 -20.90 8.90 -14.37
N ALA A 310 -21.51 9.69 -13.47
CA ALA A 310 -22.59 10.59 -13.83
C ALA A 310 -22.14 11.60 -14.90
N LEU A 311 -20.95 12.18 -14.74
CA LEU A 311 -20.38 13.09 -15.73
C LEU A 311 -20.06 12.40 -17.06
N LEU A 312 -19.64 11.13 -17.01
CA LEU A 312 -19.38 10.34 -18.22
C LEU A 312 -20.64 10.11 -19.05
N ILE A 313 -21.77 9.86 -18.39
CA ILE A 313 -23.05 9.59 -19.05
C ILE A 313 -23.75 10.89 -19.45
N PHE A 314 -23.89 11.85 -18.54
CA PHE A 314 -24.64 13.10 -18.80
C PHE A 314 -23.82 14.17 -19.51
N GLY A 315 -22.49 14.12 -19.44
CA GLY A 315 -21.62 15.14 -20.05
C GLY A 315 -21.79 15.25 -21.57
N PRO A 316 -21.68 14.15 -22.33
CA PRO A 316 -21.92 14.16 -23.77
C PRO A 316 -23.32 14.64 -24.17
N LEU A 317 -24.35 14.34 -23.36
CA LEU A 317 -25.72 14.80 -23.61
C LEU A 317 -25.82 16.33 -23.60
N GLN A 318 -25.13 17.00 -22.67
CA GLN A 318 -25.11 18.46 -22.62
C GLN A 318 -24.25 19.09 -23.73
N ALA A 319 -23.17 18.41 -24.12
CA ALA A 319 -22.32 18.86 -25.22
C ALA A 319 -22.95 18.62 -26.61
N SER A 320 -23.99 17.78 -26.70
CA SER A 320 -24.71 17.47 -27.96
C SER A 320 -25.29 18.72 -28.65
N ALA A 321 -25.58 19.78 -27.89
CA ALA A 321 -26.02 21.06 -28.42
C ALA A 321 -25.00 21.70 -29.37
N ALA A 322 -23.72 21.37 -29.23
CA ALA A 322 -22.63 21.85 -30.08
C ALA A 322 -22.36 20.94 -31.31
N GLN A 323 -23.22 19.94 -31.56
CA GLN A 323 -23.15 19.00 -32.69
C GLN A 323 -21.73 18.45 -32.94
N GLU A 324 -21.06 18.89 -34.00
CA GLU A 324 -19.74 18.41 -34.45
C GLU A 324 -18.62 18.66 -33.42
N TYR A 325 -18.75 19.70 -32.59
CA TYR A 325 -17.73 20.05 -31.59
C TYR A 325 -17.95 19.37 -30.23
N SER A 326 -19.01 18.57 -30.07
CA SER A 326 -19.39 17.95 -28.80
C SER A 326 -18.24 17.16 -28.15
N LEU A 327 -17.57 16.29 -28.92
CA LEU A 327 -16.45 15.48 -28.41
C LEU A 327 -15.24 16.34 -28.00
N LEU A 328 -14.96 17.41 -28.76
CA LEU A 328 -13.83 18.30 -28.49
C LEU A 328 -14.09 19.14 -27.24
N LEU A 329 -15.29 19.68 -27.08
CA LEU A 329 -15.71 20.43 -25.90
C LEU A 329 -15.73 19.54 -24.65
N TYR A 330 -16.24 18.32 -24.78
CA TYR A 330 -16.24 17.35 -23.69
C TYR A 330 -14.82 16.94 -23.29
N GLY A 331 -13.94 16.68 -24.25
CA GLY A 331 -12.53 16.38 -23.99
C GLY A 331 -11.80 17.56 -23.31
N ALA A 332 -11.99 18.78 -23.81
CA ALA A 332 -11.43 19.99 -23.21
C ALA A 332 -11.95 20.19 -21.78
N PHE A 333 -13.25 19.99 -21.55
CA PHE A 333 -13.86 20.04 -20.23
C PHE A 333 -13.21 19.04 -19.26
N LEU A 334 -13.04 17.78 -19.66
CA LEU A 334 -12.39 16.76 -18.84
C LEU A 334 -10.95 17.14 -18.48
N VAL A 335 -10.18 17.69 -19.44
CA VAL A 335 -8.80 18.16 -19.19
C VAL A 335 -8.79 19.33 -18.21
N VAL A 336 -9.64 20.34 -18.40
CA VAL A 336 -9.71 21.51 -17.53
C VAL A 336 -10.07 21.09 -16.10
N VAL A 337 -11.10 20.26 -15.93
CA VAL A 337 -11.50 19.78 -14.60
C VAL A 337 -10.42 18.88 -13.99
N GLY A 338 -9.81 17.99 -14.77
CA GLY A 338 -8.72 17.12 -14.30
C GLY A 338 -7.48 17.89 -13.83
N VAL A 339 -7.11 18.97 -14.53
CA VAL A 339 -5.96 19.82 -14.17
C VAL A 339 -6.29 20.75 -13.00
N ALA A 340 -7.48 21.37 -13.01
CA ALA A 340 -7.89 22.30 -11.97
C ALA A 340 -8.19 21.60 -10.63
N ALA A 341 -8.75 20.40 -10.67
CA ALA A 341 -9.10 19.63 -9.48
C ALA A 341 -8.03 18.57 -9.17
N ARG A 342 -6.93 18.97 -8.51
CA ARG A 342 -5.84 18.05 -8.07
C ARG A 342 -6.32 16.84 -7.23
N ALA A 343 -7.52 16.91 -6.64
CA ALA A 343 -8.15 15.83 -5.87
C ALA A 343 -9.50 15.37 -6.47
N GLY A 344 -9.79 15.76 -7.72
CA GLY A 344 -11.08 15.58 -8.38
C GLY A 344 -12.21 16.44 -7.78
N LEU A 345 -13.39 16.36 -8.39
CA LEU A 345 -14.59 17.06 -7.93
C LEU A 345 -14.98 16.70 -6.50
N ALA A 346 -14.76 15.44 -6.09
CA ALA A 346 -14.99 15.00 -4.71
C ALA A 346 -14.06 15.67 -3.69
N GLY A 347 -12.85 16.09 -4.09
CA GLY A 347 -11.91 16.82 -3.23
C GLY A 347 -12.33 18.26 -2.94
N LEU A 348 -12.97 18.92 -3.91
CA LEU A 348 -13.50 20.28 -3.75
C LEU A 348 -14.64 20.30 -2.72
N GLY A 349 -15.60 19.38 -2.84
CA GLY A 349 -16.69 19.24 -1.87
C GLY A 349 -16.21 18.99 -0.44
N ARG A 350 -15.17 18.14 -0.27
CA ARG A 350 -14.53 17.90 1.04
C ARG A 350 -13.89 19.17 1.63
N THR A 351 -13.23 19.98 0.81
CA THR A 351 -12.58 21.22 1.26
C THR A 351 -13.61 22.20 1.81
N VAL A 352 -14.76 22.31 1.15
CA VAL A 352 -15.88 23.16 1.62
C VAL A 352 -16.44 22.63 2.94
N VAL A 353 -16.76 21.33 3.03
CA VAL A 353 -17.32 20.69 4.25
C VAL A 353 -16.36 20.78 5.44
N SER A 354 -15.07 20.58 5.21
CA SER A 354 -14.05 20.63 6.28
C SER A 354 -13.79 22.03 6.82
N ARG A 355 -13.96 23.09 6.01
CA ARG A 355 -13.90 24.49 6.47
C ARG A 355 -15.05 24.82 7.41
N THR A 356 -16.24 24.28 7.15
CA THR A 356 -17.43 24.51 7.98
C THR A 356 -17.39 23.71 9.29
N LEU A 357 -16.89 22.47 9.25
CA LEU A 357 -16.82 21.57 10.42
C LEU A 357 -15.56 21.74 11.29
N ARG A 358 -14.59 22.57 10.87
CA ARG A 358 -13.38 22.90 11.68
C ARG A 358 -13.68 23.64 12.99
N ARG A 359 -14.92 24.12 13.19
CA ARG A 359 -15.34 24.86 14.39
C ARG A 359 -15.72 23.99 15.61
N LEU A 360 -15.68 22.66 15.49
CA LEU A 360 -15.98 21.75 16.61
C LEU A 360 -14.68 21.24 17.28
N PRO A 361 -14.47 21.51 18.59
CA PRO A 361 -13.29 21.07 19.31
C PRO A 361 -13.21 19.53 19.33
N VAL A 362 -12.00 18.99 19.12
CA VAL A 362 -11.74 17.56 19.28
C VAL A 362 -11.48 17.31 20.76
N ALA A 363 -12.48 16.81 21.47
CA ALA A 363 -12.28 16.31 22.82
C ALA A 363 -11.65 14.92 22.73
N PHE A 364 -10.32 14.85 22.84
CA PHE A 364 -9.68 13.60 23.22
C PHE A 364 -9.96 13.40 24.71
N THR A 365 -10.84 12.45 25.02
CA THR A 365 -10.87 11.91 26.38
C THR A 365 -9.60 11.07 26.50
N GLN A 366 -8.60 11.59 27.22
CA GLN A 366 -7.48 10.76 27.66
C GLN A 366 -8.10 9.59 28.43
N PRO A 367 -7.90 8.34 28.01
CA PRO A 367 -8.27 7.22 28.85
C PRO A 367 -7.25 7.20 30.00
N ARG A 368 -7.57 7.94 31.06
CA ARG A 368 -6.71 8.10 32.24
C ARG A 368 -6.36 6.74 32.86
N GLU A 369 -7.29 5.79 32.80
CA GLU A 369 -7.08 4.40 33.26
C GLU A 369 -6.26 3.52 32.31
N ALA A 370 -6.18 3.81 31.00
CA ALA A 370 -5.35 3.03 30.06
C ALA A 370 -3.89 3.51 29.99
N LEU A 371 -3.60 4.67 30.60
CA LEU A 371 -2.25 5.23 30.73
C LEU A 371 -1.58 4.83 32.05
N ASP A 372 -2.37 4.43 33.07
CA ASP A 372 -1.87 3.99 34.38
C ASP A 372 -1.46 2.51 34.38
N GLU A 373 -2.02 1.67 33.51
CA GLU A 373 -1.36 0.43 33.12
C GLU A 373 -0.18 0.81 32.24
N HIS A 374 1.04 0.68 32.75
CA HIS A 374 2.25 0.61 31.93
C HIS A 374 1.98 -0.37 30.78
N HIS A 375 1.56 0.16 29.63
CA HIS A 375 1.47 -0.62 28.41
C HIS A 375 2.91 -0.91 28.03
N ASP A 376 3.37 -2.04 28.56
CA ASP A 376 4.65 -2.65 28.30
C ASP A 376 4.77 -2.82 26.78
N LEU A 377 5.45 -1.87 26.13
CA LEU A 377 6.10 -2.13 24.84
C LEU A 377 7.16 -3.26 25.00
N SER A 378 7.44 -3.65 26.24
CA SER A 378 8.19 -4.80 26.77
C SER A 378 7.76 -6.17 26.22
N GLY A 379 6.70 -6.22 25.41
CA GLY A 379 6.42 -7.39 24.57
C GLY A 379 7.47 -7.63 23.47
N SER A 380 8.36 -6.67 23.15
CA SER A 380 9.52 -6.95 22.30
C SER A 380 10.63 -7.60 23.12
N HIS A 381 10.66 -8.93 23.15
CA HIS A 381 11.89 -9.63 23.50
C HIS A 381 12.90 -9.37 22.38
N GLY A 382 13.91 -8.54 22.67
CA GLY A 382 15.00 -8.30 21.74
C GLY A 382 15.67 -9.61 21.37
N GLU A 383 15.98 -9.79 20.09
CA GLU A 383 16.72 -10.95 19.60
C GLU A 383 18.14 -10.53 19.25
N ARG A 384 19.10 -11.44 19.46
CA ARG A 384 20.50 -11.18 19.11
C ARG A 384 20.65 -11.15 17.59
N LEU A 385 21.27 -10.09 17.06
CA LEU A 385 21.64 -10.01 15.65
C LEU A 385 23.11 -10.37 15.48
N VAL A 386 23.40 -11.35 14.62
CA VAL A 386 24.76 -11.78 14.29
C VAL A 386 25.01 -11.65 12.81
N VAL A 387 26.08 -10.96 12.44
CA VAL A 387 26.59 -10.82 11.08
C VAL A 387 27.99 -11.43 11.06
N GLU A 388 28.19 -12.47 10.24
CA GLU A 388 29.44 -13.22 10.17
C GLU A 388 29.96 -13.30 8.73
N GLU A 389 31.17 -12.80 8.51
CA GLU A 389 31.90 -12.85 7.24
C GLU A 389 31.07 -12.39 6.02
N VAL A 390 30.17 -11.41 6.22
CA VAL A 390 29.26 -10.99 5.15
C VAL A 390 30.00 -10.19 4.09
N THR A 391 29.87 -10.63 2.85
CA THR A 391 30.42 -9.94 1.67
C THR A 391 29.32 -9.53 0.70
N LYS A 392 29.53 -8.40 0.03
CA LYS A 392 28.66 -7.93 -1.04
C LYS A 392 29.41 -7.10 -2.07
N SER A 393 29.21 -7.41 -3.34
CA SER A 393 29.76 -6.68 -4.48
C SER A 393 28.66 -6.19 -5.42
N PHE A 394 28.87 -5.03 -6.02
CA PHE A 394 28.02 -4.46 -7.09
C PHE A 394 28.90 -4.07 -8.28
N GLY A 395 28.70 -4.72 -9.43
CA GLY A 395 29.41 -4.36 -10.66
C GLY A 395 30.95 -4.30 -10.51
N GLY A 396 31.53 -5.18 -9.70
CA GLY A 396 32.97 -5.20 -9.39
C GLY A 396 33.41 -4.39 -8.17
N ASN A 397 32.58 -3.47 -7.66
CA ASN A 397 32.86 -2.74 -6.42
C ASN A 397 32.49 -3.58 -5.19
N ARG A 398 33.46 -3.89 -4.32
CA ARG A 398 33.24 -4.65 -3.07
C ARG A 398 32.72 -3.74 -1.96
N ALA A 399 31.39 -3.62 -1.88
CA ALA A 399 30.71 -2.79 -0.90
C ALA A 399 30.79 -3.33 0.55
N LEU A 400 30.82 -4.65 0.74
CA LEU A 400 31.09 -5.31 2.03
C LEU A 400 32.15 -6.39 1.85
N GLN A 401 33.11 -6.45 2.78
CA GLN A 401 34.29 -7.31 2.69
C GLN A 401 34.54 -8.07 4.00
N GLY A 402 33.72 -9.10 4.28
CA GLY A 402 33.90 -9.96 5.45
C GLY A 402 33.51 -9.22 6.73
N VAL A 403 32.31 -8.64 6.74
CA VAL A 403 31.84 -7.84 7.88
C VAL A 403 31.40 -8.78 9.01
N ASN A 404 31.96 -8.53 10.20
CA ASN A 404 31.58 -9.19 11.45
C ASN A 404 31.00 -8.16 12.42
N LEU A 405 29.77 -8.38 12.89
CA LEU A 405 29.08 -7.51 13.83
C LEU A 405 28.10 -8.31 14.69
N THR A 406 27.93 -7.89 15.93
CA THR A 406 26.92 -8.44 16.84
C THR A 406 26.17 -7.29 17.50
N ALA A 407 24.85 -7.37 17.53
CA ALA A 407 24.00 -6.51 18.35
C ALA A 407 23.23 -7.37 19.34
N GLU A 408 23.35 -7.04 20.63
CA GLU A 408 22.75 -7.80 21.73
C GLU A 408 21.37 -7.22 22.12
N PRO A 409 20.45 -8.05 22.63
CA PRO A 409 19.20 -7.60 23.24
C PRO A 409 19.44 -6.58 24.35
N GLY A 410 18.56 -5.58 24.44
CA GLY A 410 18.67 -4.51 25.42
C GLY A 410 19.90 -3.61 25.26
N GLN A 411 20.47 -3.55 24.05
CA GLN A 411 21.60 -2.67 23.74
C GLN A 411 21.34 -1.83 22.48
N ILE A 412 21.95 -0.64 22.47
CA ILE A 412 22.06 0.23 21.31
C ILE A 412 23.44 0.01 20.69
N THR A 413 23.45 -0.66 19.55
CA THR A 413 24.66 -0.90 18.74
C THR A 413 24.71 0.13 17.62
N ALA A 414 25.68 1.03 17.67
CA ALA A 414 25.86 2.06 16.65
C ALA A 414 26.90 1.68 15.59
N ILE A 415 26.64 2.04 14.34
CA ILE A 415 27.53 1.86 13.19
C ILE A 415 27.87 3.23 12.62
N LEU A 416 29.13 3.62 12.80
CA LEU A 416 29.71 4.88 12.33
C LEU A 416 30.55 4.65 11.07
N GLY A 417 30.86 5.72 10.34
CA GLY A 417 31.76 5.68 9.19
C GLY A 417 31.45 6.76 8.16
N ALA A 418 32.39 7.02 7.26
CA ALA A 418 32.20 8.00 6.18
C ALA A 418 31.12 7.56 5.16
N ASN A 419 30.70 8.49 4.30
CA ASN A 419 29.85 8.18 3.15
C ASN A 419 30.58 7.22 2.21
N GLY A 420 29.89 6.16 1.77
CA GLY A 420 30.49 5.09 0.97
C GLY A 420 31.25 4.01 1.75
N ALA A 421 31.26 4.04 3.09
CA ALA A 421 31.90 3.01 3.91
C ALA A 421 31.21 1.63 3.91
N GLY A 422 30.00 1.53 3.34
CA GLY A 422 29.23 0.28 3.26
C GLY A 422 28.08 0.17 4.27
N LYS A 423 27.84 1.18 5.12
CA LYS A 423 26.81 1.17 6.19
C LYS A 423 25.40 0.84 5.66
N SER A 424 24.91 1.60 4.68
CA SER A 424 23.59 1.37 4.09
C SER A 424 23.52 0.03 3.36
N THR A 425 24.62 -0.45 2.77
CA THR A 425 24.68 -1.80 2.18
C THR A 425 24.54 -2.89 3.24
N LEU A 426 25.21 -2.76 4.39
CA LEU A 426 25.10 -3.70 5.51
C LEU A 426 23.66 -3.76 6.02
N LEU A 427 23.09 -2.60 6.33
CA LEU A 427 21.68 -2.40 6.70
C LEU A 427 20.71 -3.07 5.71
N ASN A 428 20.87 -2.83 4.40
CA ASN A 428 20.04 -3.43 3.36
C ASN A 428 20.24 -4.95 3.26
N THR A 429 21.42 -5.45 3.62
CA THR A 429 21.72 -6.88 3.61
C THR A 429 21.08 -7.58 4.83
N VAL A 430 21.18 -6.98 6.02
CA VAL A 430 20.51 -7.47 7.23
C VAL A 430 18.99 -7.46 7.09
N SER A 431 18.43 -6.42 6.46
CA SER A 431 16.99 -6.35 6.16
C SER A 431 16.55 -7.12 4.91
N CYS A 432 17.45 -7.91 4.30
CA CYS A 432 17.20 -8.77 3.14
C CYS A 432 16.76 -8.05 1.84
N PHE A 433 16.86 -6.73 1.76
CA PHE A 433 16.65 -5.96 0.51
C PHE A 433 17.78 -6.19 -0.49
N VAL A 434 18.98 -6.48 0.01
CA VAL A 434 20.15 -6.88 -0.79
C VAL A 434 20.58 -8.26 -0.35
N ARG A 435 20.69 -9.19 -1.30
CA ARG A 435 21.21 -10.53 -1.01
C ARG A 435 22.74 -10.48 -0.86
N ALA A 436 23.26 -10.94 0.29
CA ALA A 436 24.68 -11.16 0.50
C ALA A 436 25.25 -12.16 -0.51
N ASP A 437 26.51 -11.97 -0.91
CA ASP A 437 27.20 -12.91 -1.83
C ASP A 437 27.78 -14.11 -1.05
N SER A 438 28.28 -13.88 0.17
CA SER A 438 28.70 -14.92 1.11
C SER A 438 28.56 -14.44 2.57
N GLY A 439 28.88 -15.31 3.53
CA GLY A 439 28.68 -15.07 4.96
C GLY A 439 27.28 -15.47 5.44
N ARG A 440 26.99 -15.22 6.71
CA ARG A 440 25.73 -15.60 7.37
C ARG A 440 25.22 -14.45 8.25
N ILE A 441 23.89 -14.33 8.30
CA ILE A 441 23.18 -13.35 9.13
C ILE A 441 22.12 -14.11 9.92
N LEU A 442 22.16 -14.00 11.24
CA LEU A 442 21.24 -14.66 12.16
C LEU A 442 20.50 -13.61 13.01
N VAL A 443 19.21 -13.83 13.21
CA VAL A 443 18.39 -13.12 14.21
C VAL A 443 17.87 -14.17 15.18
N GLY A 444 18.31 -14.09 16.42
CA GLY A 444 18.25 -15.22 17.35
C GLY A 444 18.96 -16.43 16.74
N ASP A 445 18.24 -17.55 16.66
CA ASP A 445 18.73 -18.78 16.04
C ASP A 445 18.40 -18.91 14.53
N ILE A 446 17.70 -17.92 13.95
CA ILE A 446 17.16 -18.01 12.59
C ILE A 446 18.10 -17.34 11.59
N GLN A 447 18.63 -18.12 10.64
CA GLN A 447 19.37 -17.57 9.50
C GLN A 447 18.40 -16.93 8.50
N ILE A 448 18.59 -15.64 8.21
CA ILE A 448 17.67 -14.86 7.35
C ILE A 448 18.14 -14.70 5.91
N GLN A 449 19.35 -15.16 5.59
CA GLN A 449 19.96 -14.98 4.28
C GLN A 449 19.09 -15.58 3.15
N GLY A 450 18.82 -14.77 2.12
CA GLY A 450 18.05 -15.21 0.95
C GLY A 450 16.53 -15.19 1.14
N LEU A 451 16.04 -14.84 2.34
CA LEU A 451 14.63 -14.51 2.53
C LEU A 451 14.24 -13.27 1.72
N ARG A 452 12.95 -13.14 1.43
CA ARG A 452 12.39 -11.89 0.89
C ARG A 452 12.23 -10.89 2.04
N PRO A 453 12.37 -9.57 1.80
CA PRO A 453 12.33 -8.56 2.87
C PRO A 453 11.08 -8.64 3.75
N HIS A 454 9.89 -8.80 3.16
CA HIS A 454 8.66 -8.96 3.93
C HIS A 454 8.59 -10.21 4.82
N ARG A 455 9.39 -11.25 4.56
CA ARG A 455 9.52 -12.40 5.46
C ARG A 455 10.45 -12.07 6.61
N ALA A 456 11.57 -11.40 6.33
CA ALA A 456 12.50 -10.93 7.35
C ALA A 456 11.80 -9.96 8.33
N ALA A 457 10.99 -9.03 7.82
CA ALA A 457 10.18 -8.15 8.65
C ALA A 457 9.17 -8.90 9.56
N ARG A 458 8.55 -9.97 9.06
CA ARG A 458 7.67 -10.84 9.87
C ARG A 458 8.40 -11.68 10.91
N LEU A 459 9.72 -11.83 10.80
CA LEU A 459 10.58 -12.45 11.81
C LEU A 459 11.05 -11.42 12.86
N GLY A 460 10.51 -10.21 12.86
CA GLY A 460 10.81 -9.19 13.86
C GLY A 460 11.90 -8.20 13.46
N ILE A 461 12.29 -8.12 12.18
CA ILE A 461 13.23 -7.08 11.71
C ILE A 461 12.46 -5.80 11.34
N GLY A 462 12.48 -4.81 12.22
CA GLY A 462 12.01 -3.45 11.95
C GLY A 462 13.08 -2.60 11.27
N ARG A 463 12.68 -1.68 10.39
CA ARG A 463 13.61 -0.79 9.67
C ARG A 463 13.01 0.59 9.38
N THR A 464 13.83 1.64 9.52
CA THR A 464 13.58 2.98 8.93
C THR A 464 14.47 3.24 7.72
N PHE A 465 14.11 4.24 6.91
CA PHE A 465 14.86 4.62 5.71
C PHE A 465 15.42 6.04 5.82
N GLN A 466 16.53 6.29 5.12
CA GLN A 466 17.23 7.58 5.14
C GLN A 466 16.32 8.76 4.75
N THR A 467 15.46 8.55 3.75
CA THR A 467 14.38 9.48 3.40
C THR A 467 13.09 8.97 4.05
N PRO A 468 12.45 9.77 4.92
CA PRO A 468 11.23 9.34 5.58
C PRO A 468 10.13 8.96 4.60
N LEU A 469 9.73 7.69 4.64
CA LEU A 469 8.63 7.16 3.83
C LEU A 469 7.36 7.22 4.66
N ILE A 470 6.62 8.31 4.56
CA ILE A 470 5.40 8.55 5.34
C ILE A 470 4.26 8.88 4.38
N PRO A 471 3.22 8.01 4.28
CA PRO A 471 2.10 8.28 3.40
C PRO A 471 1.44 9.62 3.74
N GLU A 472 1.46 10.55 2.78
CA GLU A 472 1.10 11.96 3.01
C GLU A 472 -0.34 12.17 3.49
N GLU A 473 -1.20 11.22 3.16
CA GLU A 473 -2.64 11.30 3.35
C GLU A 473 -3.08 10.75 4.71
N MET A 474 -2.19 10.08 5.45
CA MET A 474 -2.51 9.47 6.73
C MET A 474 -2.32 10.45 7.89
N THR A 475 -3.11 10.27 8.94
CA THR A 475 -2.86 10.91 10.25
C THR A 475 -1.68 10.26 10.97
N ALA A 476 -1.07 10.93 11.96
CA ALA A 476 0.01 10.35 12.75
C ALA A 476 -0.37 9.00 13.38
N LEU A 477 -1.60 8.88 13.89
CA LEU A 477 -2.14 7.62 14.40
C LEU A 477 -2.22 6.53 13.32
N GLU A 478 -2.72 6.87 12.13
CA GLU A 478 -2.79 5.93 11.01
C GLU A 478 -1.40 5.46 10.58
N VAL A 479 -0.43 6.38 10.50
CA VAL A 479 0.97 6.06 10.17
C VAL A 479 1.55 5.08 11.19
N VAL A 480 1.42 5.34 12.49
CA VAL A 480 1.96 4.43 13.52
C VAL A 480 1.23 3.08 13.50
N ARG A 481 -0.09 3.08 13.32
CA ARG A 481 -0.88 1.85 13.16
C ARG A 481 -0.39 0.99 11.98
N THR A 482 0.14 1.60 10.91
CA THR A 482 0.67 0.81 9.78
C THR A 482 1.85 -0.09 10.17
N GLY A 483 2.59 0.25 11.24
CA GLY A 483 3.64 -0.59 11.81
C GLY A 483 3.17 -2.00 12.20
N ARG A 484 1.87 -2.15 12.46
CA ARG A 484 1.23 -3.38 12.93
C ARG A 484 0.54 -4.19 11.83
N LEU A 485 0.61 -3.77 10.56
CA LEU A 485 -0.14 -4.41 9.47
C LEU A 485 0.17 -5.91 9.27
N HIS A 486 1.35 -6.37 9.63
CA HIS A 486 1.69 -7.80 9.54
C HIS A 486 1.10 -8.63 10.71
N MET A 487 0.82 -8.00 11.85
CA MET A 487 0.27 -8.62 13.06
C MET A 487 -1.25 -8.79 12.95
N SER A 488 -1.92 -7.89 12.23
CA SER A 488 -3.38 -7.81 12.16
C SER A 488 -3.93 -8.67 11.01
N GLN A 489 -4.65 -9.75 11.31
CA GLN A 489 -5.34 -10.55 10.29
C GLN A 489 -6.79 -10.87 10.67
N ALA A 490 -7.71 -9.98 10.30
CA ALA A 490 -9.11 -10.33 10.15
C ALA A 490 -9.31 -10.88 8.73
N GLY A 491 -10.01 -12.02 8.62
CA GLY A 491 -10.33 -12.59 7.31
C GLY A 491 -11.09 -11.59 6.41
N PRO A 492 -11.07 -11.79 5.08
CA PRO A 492 -11.67 -10.87 4.11
C PRO A 492 -13.16 -10.65 4.40
N VAL A 493 -13.89 -11.72 4.72
CA VAL A 493 -15.33 -11.65 5.03
C VAL A 493 -15.57 -10.85 6.31
N ALA A 494 -14.78 -11.08 7.36
CA ALA A 494 -14.88 -10.34 8.61
C ALA A 494 -14.60 -8.84 8.41
N THR A 495 -13.70 -8.51 7.49
CA THR A 495 -13.36 -7.14 7.09
C THR A 495 -14.48 -6.49 6.28
N LEU A 496 -14.98 -7.16 5.24
CA LEU A 496 -16.03 -6.66 4.35
C LEU A 496 -17.34 -6.40 5.11
N LEU A 497 -17.73 -7.32 6.00
CA LEU A 497 -18.96 -7.22 6.79
C LEU A 497 -18.77 -6.50 8.14
N ARG A 498 -17.56 -6.03 8.47
CA ARG A 498 -17.20 -5.39 9.76
C ARG A 498 -17.65 -6.20 10.99
N LEU A 499 -17.44 -7.51 10.95
CA LEU A 499 -17.81 -8.44 12.01
C LEU A 499 -17.09 -8.11 13.34
N PRO A 500 -17.59 -8.59 14.50
CA PRO A 500 -17.01 -8.29 15.81
C PRO A 500 -15.50 -8.56 15.91
N LYS A 501 -15.00 -9.63 15.27
CA LYS A 501 -13.56 -9.95 15.20
C LYS A 501 -12.73 -8.82 14.59
N PHE A 502 -13.19 -8.24 13.47
CA PHE A 502 -12.54 -7.07 12.85
C PHE A 502 -12.56 -5.87 13.80
N ARG A 503 -13.69 -5.60 14.46
CA ARG A 503 -13.80 -4.46 15.38
C ARG A 503 -12.88 -4.59 16.59
N ARG A 504 -12.79 -5.78 17.20
CA ARG A 504 -11.87 -6.07 18.32
C ARG A 504 -10.42 -5.87 17.90
N MET A 505 -10.01 -6.47 16.78
CA MET A 505 -8.66 -6.31 16.21
C MET A 505 -8.32 -4.83 15.95
N ARG A 506 -9.21 -4.09 15.26
CA ARG A 506 -8.97 -2.66 14.95
C ARG A 506 -8.87 -1.80 16.20
N ARG A 507 -9.59 -2.13 17.27
CA ARG A 507 -9.47 -1.44 18.57
C ARG A 507 -8.10 -1.71 19.18
N ALA A 508 -7.68 -2.97 19.25
CA ALA A 508 -6.36 -3.35 19.76
C ALA A 508 -5.21 -2.66 18.99
N ASP A 509 -5.25 -2.66 17.66
CA ASP A 509 -4.25 -1.97 16.83
C ASP A 509 -4.21 -0.46 17.07
N THR A 510 -5.38 0.14 17.27
CA THR A 510 -5.50 1.58 17.53
C THR A 510 -4.99 1.93 18.93
N GLN A 511 -5.30 1.11 19.94
CA GLN A 511 -4.80 1.26 21.30
C GLN A 511 -3.27 1.14 21.34
N ALA A 512 -2.71 0.11 20.70
CA ALA A 512 -1.25 -0.07 20.62
C ALA A 512 -0.56 1.10 19.91
N ALA A 513 -1.14 1.62 18.83
CA ALA A 513 -0.59 2.78 18.13
C ALA A 513 -0.66 4.08 18.96
N LEU A 514 -1.74 4.27 19.73
CA LEU A 514 -1.85 5.39 20.67
C LEU A 514 -0.84 5.26 21.81
N ALA A 515 -0.63 4.06 22.35
CA ALA A 515 0.38 3.80 23.37
C ALA A 515 1.79 4.11 22.85
N ALA A 516 2.13 3.67 21.63
CA ALA A 516 3.42 3.98 20.99
C ALA A 516 3.61 5.50 20.78
N LEU A 517 2.56 6.23 20.37
CA LEU A 517 2.60 7.68 20.28
C LEU A 517 2.78 8.36 21.64
N ALA A 518 2.10 7.88 22.68
CA ALA A 518 2.22 8.40 24.04
C ALA A 518 3.62 8.18 24.60
N PHE A 519 4.18 6.98 24.40
CA PHE A 519 5.54 6.63 24.81
C PHE A 519 6.60 7.57 24.23
N ALA A 520 6.38 8.04 22.99
CA ALA A 520 7.25 8.96 22.29
C ALA A 520 6.88 10.45 22.46
N GLY A 521 5.92 10.80 23.31
CA GLY A 521 5.50 12.19 23.51
C GLY A 521 4.75 12.81 22.32
N LEU A 522 4.26 12.00 21.38
CA LEU A 522 3.60 12.45 20.14
C LEU A 522 2.07 12.30 20.17
N LEU A 523 1.47 12.00 21.33
CA LEU A 523 0.03 11.73 21.44
C LEU A 523 -0.85 12.91 20.95
N GLU A 524 -0.44 14.15 21.22
CA GLU A 524 -1.17 15.35 20.79
C GLU A 524 -1.25 15.51 19.26
N HIS A 525 -0.31 14.87 18.54
CA HIS A 525 -0.23 14.89 17.09
C HIS A 525 -1.06 13.78 16.44
N ALA A 526 -1.66 12.86 17.21
CA ALA A 526 -2.33 11.66 16.72
C ALA A 526 -3.37 11.94 15.61
N GLY A 527 -4.14 13.02 15.75
CA GLY A 527 -5.19 13.42 14.80
C GLY A 527 -4.72 14.31 13.64
N GLN A 528 -3.46 14.74 13.63
CA GLN A 528 -2.91 15.63 12.60
C GLN A 528 -2.47 14.83 11.37
N GLU A 529 -2.61 15.40 10.17
CA GLU A 529 -2.09 14.77 8.94
C GLU A 529 -0.56 14.72 9.01
N ALA A 530 0.04 13.57 8.73
CA ALA A 530 1.47 13.36 8.92
C ALA A 530 2.33 14.32 8.07
N ARG A 531 1.86 14.68 6.86
CA ARG A 531 2.50 15.69 6.00
C ARG A 531 2.56 17.10 6.59
N SER A 532 1.65 17.43 7.52
CA SER A 532 1.55 18.76 8.13
C SER A 532 2.49 18.91 9.33
N LEU A 533 3.09 17.81 9.79
CA LEU A 533 4.01 17.81 10.91
C LEU A 533 5.39 18.37 10.49
N PRO A 534 6.11 19.06 11.40
CA PRO A 534 7.50 19.44 11.19
C PRO A 534 8.36 18.24 10.78
N LEU A 535 9.44 18.48 10.03
CA LEU A 535 10.30 17.42 9.53
C LEU A 535 10.87 16.54 10.66
N GLY A 536 11.27 17.15 11.79
CA GLY A 536 11.78 16.39 12.92
C GLY A 536 10.74 15.49 13.57
N THR A 537 9.53 16.01 13.79
CA THR A 537 8.39 15.22 14.29
C THR A 537 8.04 14.06 13.35
N ARG A 538 8.14 14.27 12.02
CA ARG A 538 7.96 13.20 11.03
C ARG A 538 9.01 12.10 11.15
N ARG A 539 10.27 12.45 11.40
CA ARG A 539 11.35 11.46 11.63
C ARG A 539 11.10 10.64 12.89
N LEU A 540 10.76 11.30 14.00
CA LEU A 540 10.36 10.60 15.23
C LEU A 540 9.16 9.68 14.98
N LEU A 541 8.14 10.15 14.25
CA LEU A 541 6.98 9.34 13.89
C LEU A 541 7.34 8.06 13.11
N GLU A 542 8.35 8.12 12.24
CA GLU A 542 8.85 6.96 11.51
C GLU A 542 9.47 5.91 12.43
N VAL A 543 10.28 6.38 13.39
CA VAL A 543 10.89 5.55 14.43
C VAL A 543 9.78 4.90 15.26
N VAL A 544 8.81 5.68 15.75
CA VAL A 544 7.65 5.18 16.52
C VAL A 544 6.85 4.14 15.74
N ARG A 545 6.61 4.35 14.45
CA ARG A 545 5.95 3.36 13.59
C ARG A 545 6.74 2.05 13.53
N ALA A 546 8.06 2.10 13.37
CA ALA A 546 8.90 0.91 13.30
C ALA A 546 8.79 0.10 14.60
N PHE A 547 8.77 0.76 15.75
CA PHE A 547 8.61 0.12 17.06
C PHE A 547 7.18 -0.35 17.35
N ALA A 548 6.15 0.31 16.81
CA ALA A 548 4.76 -0.10 17.03
C ALA A 548 4.47 -1.53 16.51
N GLY A 549 5.26 -2.02 15.56
CA GLY A 549 5.25 -3.40 15.08
C GLY A 549 5.91 -4.42 16.03
N GLN A 550 6.40 -3.98 17.19
CA GLN A 550 7.11 -4.79 18.19
C GLN A 550 8.25 -5.64 17.57
N PRO A 551 9.21 -5.01 16.87
CA PRO A 551 10.30 -5.74 16.24
C PRO A 551 11.26 -6.31 17.28
N SER A 552 11.74 -7.53 17.06
CA SER A 552 12.84 -8.15 17.81
C SER A 552 14.18 -7.44 17.58
N VAL A 553 14.40 -6.90 16.38
CA VAL A 553 15.58 -6.10 16.02
C VAL A 553 15.12 -4.90 15.20
N VAL A 554 15.47 -3.69 15.63
CA VAL A 554 15.17 -2.47 14.87
C VAL A 554 16.45 -1.90 14.25
N LEU A 555 16.37 -1.56 12.97
CA LEU A 555 17.46 -0.99 12.20
C LEU A 555 17.13 0.47 11.83
N LEU A 556 17.93 1.41 12.30
CA LEU A 556 17.70 2.83 12.09
C LEU A 556 18.80 3.41 11.19
N ASP A 557 18.39 4.01 10.07
CA ASP A 557 19.31 4.55 9.06
C ASP A 557 19.28 6.09 9.08
N GLU A 558 20.26 6.70 9.74
CA GLU A 558 20.42 8.14 9.91
C GLU A 558 19.17 8.88 10.45
N PRO A 559 18.51 8.40 11.53
CA PRO A 559 17.32 9.04 12.07
C PRO A 559 17.56 10.49 12.55
N ALA A 560 18.80 10.84 12.95
CA ALA A 560 19.14 12.15 13.52
C ALA A 560 19.26 13.27 12.47
N ALA A 561 19.36 12.94 11.18
CA ALA A 561 19.63 13.93 10.15
C ALA A 561 18.52 15.01 10.08
N GLY A 562 18.87 16.29 10.08
CA GLY A 562 17.90 17.39 10.00
C GLY A 562 17.01 17.56 11.24
N LEU A 563 17.37 16.96 12.37
CA LEU A 563 16.84 17.32 13.70
C LEU A 563 17.63 18.50 14.28
N ASP A 564 16.95 19.33 15.04
CA ASP A 564 17.55 20.34 15.92
C ASP A 564 17.97 19.71 17.26
N ASP A 565 18.57 20.50 18.15
CA ASP A 565 19.09 20.01 19.43
C ASP A 565 18.00 19.44 20.35
N ASP A 566 16.78 19.96 20.26
CA ASP A 566 15.62 19.40 20.97
C ASP A 566 15.20 18.06 20.36
N GLY A 567 15.05 17.98 19.04
CA GLY A 567 14.71 16.72 18.35
C GLY A 567 15.77 15.62 18.51
N LEU A 568 17.05 15.98 18.60
CA LEU A 568 18.12 15.04 18.92
C LEU A 568 17.96 14.47 20.33
N ARG A 569 17.63 15.31 21.32
CA ARG A 569 17.36 14.86 22.70
C ARG A 569 16.16 13.94 22.75
N ASP A 570 15.05 14.32 22.11
CA ASP A 570 13.84 13.50 22.04
C ASP A 570 14.10 12.13 21.41
N LEU A 571 14.88 12.09 20.32
CA LEU A 571 15.28 10.84 19.67
C LEU A 571 16.14 9.99 20.59
N ALA A 572 17.16 10.56 21.24
CA ALA A 572 18.04 9.82 22.15
C ALA A 572 17.24 9.22 23.32
N GLU A 573 16.37 10.02 23.96
CA GLU A 573 15.50 9.54 25.03
C GLU A 573 14.60 8.40 24.55
N LEU A 574 13.99 8.53 23.36
CA LEU A 574 13.15 7.48 22.80
C LEU A 574 13.93 6.17 22.61
N LEU A 575 15.14 6.23 22.04
CA LEU A 575 15.97 5.04 21.81
C LEU A 575 16.43 4.39 23.12
N ILE A 576 16.80 5.20 24.12
CA ILE A 576 17.15 4.74 25.47
C ILE A 576 15.98 4.00 26.10
N ARG A 577 14.76 4.57 26.05
CA ARG A 577 13.58 3.90 26.63
C ARG A 577 13.26 2.58 25.93
N PHE A 578 13.47 2.47 24.62
CA PHE A 578 13.31 1.20 23.90
C PHE A 578 14.36 0.16 24.25
N ARG A 579 15.62 0.58 24.39
CA ARG A 579 16.70 -0.27 24.89
C ARG A 579 16.36 -0.81 26.28
N ASP A 580 15.92 0.07 27.18
CA ASP A 580 15.59 -0.28 28.57
C ASP A 580 14.36 -1.21 28.64
N ALA A 581 13.48 -1.16 27.63
CA ALA A 581 12.39 -2.13 27.43
C ALA A 581 12.86 -3.48 26.81
N GLY A 582 14.16 -3.66 26.58
CA GLY A 582 14.76 -4.91 26.10
C GLY A 582 14.94 -5.04 24.59
N ALA A 583 14.65 -3.99 23.79
CA ALA A 583 14.78 -4.05 22.34
C ALA A 583 16.25 -4.10 21.87
N THR A 584 16.52 -4.83 20.78
CA THR A 584 17.81 -4.79 20.08
C THR A 584 17.81 -3.64 19.07
N VAL A 585 18.59 -2.58 19.33
CA VAL A 585 18.62 -1.39 18.48
C VAL A 585 19.94 -1.32 17.71
N VAL A 586 19.87 -1.25 16.38
CA VAL A 586 21.02 -0.99 15.52
C VAL A 586 20.85 0.37 14.86
N LEU A 587 21.74 1.29 15.19
CA LEU A 587 21.70 2.68 14.73
C LEU A 587 22.84 2.97 13.77
N VAL A 588 22.55 3.51 12.60
CA VAL A 588 23.57 4.00 11.67
C VAL A 588 23.54 5.51 11.64
N GLU A 589 24.69 6.11 11.90
CA GLU A 589 24.80 7.55 12.05
C GLU A 589 26.16 8.07 11.59
N HIS A 590 26.21 9.37 11.32
CA HIS A 590 27.46 10.08 11.04
C HIS A 590 27.79 11.13 12.10
N ASN A 591 26.82 11.53 12.93
CA ASN A 591 27.04 12.44 14.05
C ASN A 591 27.66 11.69 15.23
N VAL A 592 28.99 11.72 15.30
CA VAL A 592 29.77 11.02 16.34
C VAL A 592 29.42 11.53 17.75
N PRO A 593 29.41 12.85 18.04
CA PRO A 593 29.03 13.35 19.37
C PRO A 593 27.67 12.86 19.86
N PHE A 594 26.66 12.83 18.98
CA PHE A 594 25.32 12.36 19.32
C PHE A 594 25.33 10.88 19.73
N VAL A 595 25.92 10.02 18.90
CA VAL A 595 25.94 8.57 19.12
C VAL A 595 26.70 8.18 20.39
N LEU A 596 27.85 8.80 20.65
CA LEU A 596 28.68 8.48 21.80
C LEU A 596 28.00 8.79 23.14
N GLY A 597 26.95 9.63 23.14
CA GLY A 597 26.21 10.00 24.35
C GLY A 597 25.32 8.90 24.93
N PHE A 598 24.94 7.89 24.13
CA PHE A 598 23.96 6.88 24.58
C PHE A 598 24.15 5.46 24.01
N ALA A 599 25.02 5.26 23.01
CA ALA A 599 25.26 3.92 22.46
C ALA A 599 26.04 3.03 23.45
N ASP A 600 25.67 1.75 23.55
CA ASP A 600 26.36 0.78 24.40
C ASP A 600 27.57 0.15 23.69
N ARG A 601 27.46 -0.03 22.36
CA ARG A 601 28.49 -0.60 21.50
C ARG A 601 28.61 0.23 20.22
N VAL A 602 29.83 0.46 19.76
CA VAL A 602 30.10 1.22 18.53
C VAL A 602 30.98 0.40 17.59
N HIS A 603 30.59 0.32 16.33
CA HIS A 603 31.36 -0.22 15.22
C HIS A 603 31.66 0.88 14.21
N VAL A 604 32.91 1.07 13.82
CA VAL A 604 33.29 2.01 12.77
C VAL A 604 33.58 1.23 11.49
N MET A 605 32.93 1.62 10.40
CA MET A 605 33.14 1.05 9.07
C MET A 605 34.00 1.96 8.19
N GLY A 606 34.89 1.34 7.43
CA GLY A 606 35.70 1.98 6.40
C GLY A 606 35.92 1.02 5.22
N LEU A 607 35.71 1.50 3.99
CA LEU A 607 35.93 0.73 2.75
C LEU A 607 35.29 -0.69 2.76
N GLY A 608 34.10 -0.81 3.34
CA GLY A 608 33.35 -2.08 3.39
C GLY A 608 33.78 -3.05 4.49
N LYS A 609 34.65 -2.65 5.43
CA LYS A 609 35.12 -3.43 6.58
C LYS A 609 34.83 -2.72 7.90
N VAL A 610 34.74 -3.48 8.99
CA VAL A 610 34.77 -2.92 10.35
C VAL A 610 36.23 -2.64 10.70
N ILE A 611 36.56 -1.38 10.95
CA ILE A 611 37.92 -0.93 11.30
C ILE A 611 38.11 -0.80 12.82
N ALA A 612 37.04 -0.51 13.56
CA ALA A 612 37.08 -0.47 15.02
C ALA A 612 35.76 -0.99 15.60
N SER A 613 35.82 -1.65 16.76
CA SER A 613 34.65 -2.09 17.53
C SER A 613 34.97 -2.03 19.01
N GLY A 614 34.08 -1.45 19.81
CA GLY A 614 34.27 -1.34 21.25
C GLY A 614 33.20 -0.49 21.91
N LYS A 615 33.45 -0.11 23.17
CA LYS A 615 32.65 0.90 23.87
C LYS A 615 32.89 2.30 23.25
N PRO A 616 31.95 3.24 23.40
CA PRO A 616 32.10 4.61 22.90
C PRO A 616 33.46 5.27 23.19
N GLU A 617 33.95 5.13 24.43
CA GLU A 617 35.22 5.72 24.88
C GLU A 617 36.45 5.10 24.21
N GLU A 618 36.42 3.79 23.98
CA GLU A 618 37.50 3.04 23.31
C GLU A 618 37.59 3.44 21.83
N VAL A 619 36.43 3.52 21.16
CA VAL A 619 36.34 3.86 19.74
C VAL A 619 36.72 5.32 19.48
N ARG A 620 36.38 6.24 20.39
CA ARG A 620 36.75 7.66 20.28
C ARG A 620 38.26 7.88 20.22
N ASN A 621 39.02 7.06 20.96
CA ASN A 621 40.47 7.19 21.08
C ASN A 621 41.23 6.28 20.08
N ALA A 622 40.53 5.51 19.26
CA ALA A 622 41.13 4.58 18.32
C ALA A 622 41.85 5.32 17.16
N PRO A 623 43.14 5.06 16.90
CA PRO A 623 43.91 5.76 15.86
C PRO A 623 43.30 5.62 14.45
N GLU A 624 42.75 4.45 14.13
CA GLU A 624 42.15 4.15 12.83
C GLU A 624 40.89 4.97 12.56
N VAL A 625 40.11 5.25 13.62
CA VAL A 625 38.90 6.07 13.55
C VAL A 625 39.29 7.52 13.31
N ILE A 626 40.26 8.02 14.08
CA ILE A 626 40.81 9.37 13.92
C ILE A 626 41.37 9.55 12.50
N ALA A 627 42.14 8.60 12.00
CA ALA A 627 42.69 8.63 10.65
C ALA A 627 41.59 8.60 9.57
N SER A 628 40.55 7.78 9.72
CA SER A 628 39.43 7.71 8.78
C SER A 628 38.58 8.99 8.76
N TYR A 629 38.45 9.70 9.89
CA TYR A 629 37.66 10.94 10.00
C TYR A 629 38.47 12.21 9.68
N LEU A 630 39.80 12.21 9.89
CA LEU A 630 40.69 13.33 9.55
C LEU A 630 41.30 13.25 8.13
N GLY A 631 41.33 12.05 7.54
CA GLY A 631 42.04 11.75 6.29
C GLY A 631 41.32 12.12 5.00
N LYS A 632 41.16 13.43 4.72
CA LYS A 632 41.09 14.02 3.35
C LYS A 632 41.33 15.55 3.31
N ARG A 633 42.06 16.13 4.27
CA ARG A 633 42.47 17.55 4.25
C ARG A 633 43.98 17.83 4.18
N HIS A 634 44.84 16.82 4.07
CA HIS A 634 46.28 17.06 3.88
C HIS A 634 46.88 16.09 2.84
N SER A 635 46.82 16.51 1.58
CA SER A 635 47.80 16.14 0.56
C SER A 635 47.75 17.16 -0.57
N ALA A 636 48.11 18.41 -0.28
CA ALA A 636 48.60 19.31 -1.32
C ALA A 636 50.04 18.86 -1.64
N PRO A 637 50.41 18.68 -2.92
CA PRO A 637 51.75 18.23 -3.26
C PRO A 637 52.78 19.29 -2.88
N SER A 638 53.86 18.81 -2.26
CA SER A 638 55.06 19.55 -1.89
C SER A 638 55.61 20.40 -3.04
N THR A 639 55.80 21.68 -2.73
CA THR A 639 56.84 22.61 -3.21
C THR A 639 57.82 22.03 -4.25
N ARG A 640 57.73 22.50 -5.50
CA ARG A 640 58.89 22.51 -6.41
C ARG A 640 59.80 23.66 -6.02
N SER A 641 61.06 23.30 -5.75
CA SER A 641 62.18 24.20 -5.56
C SER A 641 62.36 25.14 -6.74
N THR A 642 62.44 26.43 -6.45
CA THR A 642 63.26 27.36 -7.22
C THR A 642 64.72 26.92 -7.14
N ASP A 643 65.32 26.55 -8.27
CA ASP A 643 66.70 26.94 -8.52
C ASP A 643 66.94 27.16 -10.02
N ASP A 644 67.79 28.15 -10.26
CA ASP A 644 68.02 28.95 -11.45
C ASP A 644 69.12 28.33 -12.32
N SER A 645 68.94 28.27 -13.64
CA SER A 645 70.05 28.27 -14.61
C SER A 645 69.60 28.49 -16.06
N ARG A 646 69.74 29.75 -16.49
CA ARG A 646 70.33 30.23 -17.75
C ARG A 646 70.03 29.51 -19.08
N ALA A 647 69.41 30.30 -19.96
CA ALA A 647 69.78 30.58 -21.35
C ALA A 647 69.88 29.42 -22.37
N ARG A 648 68.98 29.44 -23.36
CA ARG A 648 69.32 29.60 -24.79
C ARG A 648 68.07 29.79 -25.66
N GLU A 649 68.17 30.80 -26.53
CA GLU A 649 67.40 30.99 -27.77
C GLU A 649 67.31 29.70 -28.60
N SER A 650 66.17 29.47 -29.25
CA SER A 650 66.03 29.61 -30.72
C SER A 650 64.76 28.91 -31.25
N ASP A 651 64.02 29.68 -32.05
CA ASP A 651 63.38 29.31 -33.33
C ASP A 651 62.11 28.42 -33.43
N HIS A 652 61.15 29.06 -34.13
CA HIS A 652 60.26 28.56 -35.19
C HIS A 652 59.19 27.49 -34.87
N ALA A 653 57.92 27.93 -34.83
CA ALA A 653 56.93 27.81 -35.92
C ALA A 653 55.50 27.98 -35.37
#